data_AF-A0A940UEC2-F1
#
_entry.id   AF-A0A940UEC2-F1
#
_cell.length_a   1.000
_cell.length_b   1.000
_cell.length_c   1.000
_cell.angle_alpha   90.00
_cell.angle_beta   90.00
_cell.angle_gamma   90.00
#
_symmetry.space_group_name_H-M   'P 1'
#
loop_
_entity.id
_entity.type
_entity.pdbx_description
1 polymer ?
#
loop_
_entity_poly.entity_id
_entity_poly.type
_entity_poly.pdbx_seq_one_letter_code
_entity_poly.pdbx_strand_id
1 'polypeptide(L)'
;GVTIASGSTFVGAPNSLTTLVGTITNNGTLALASTGQAADLYVFQEVTLTGSGVMTLSNSSGNRITGSAASSRLINAAGHTIEGAGQIGLNATAITNEGLIVANQPTGIVIDPSGNGLTNTGTLRVNAGSTLRVTDNLTNFSGTTLTGGTYNVYGTAGSPGTMRLANANIVTNAATILLDGPNSNLLRDDGVTNALAGFATNAAAGHFTIQNGRNFDTAGNFSNAGIVTIGNASTFTVHGTPTNSGELQLRGGTFAAFQGLTNSGNATGTVQTNAGGTLAISLSSTAGTLINNGALSLGTNSFTVHSDYQNANFGTGNSFNARASVSGTGQIIGNNASQTITGDVVVAGANTWTMNLGNMRGGTSQTLSYQIANNGTGASIRGAIQTGAPGIGNITDSRLSGTGVTAGIFGPIAAGGNSGNLGVTFNATSAGSLAGQSIAVVSNFSNLPTQIINLSGTTSALAVGNATPSTPQNLGNFHVGTAPAAINFNVTNTTPSSAYAERLGIASATTTGNFSATNNLGYGLIAGGATSNNAVGVQVSGGVAGVNSGNLAIQYLTNGTNIDPSFVSQNANLQNISVQATGYDLAQATLGNLNFGNILVGSGSVQQALSVSNAAGPYREGLNASFGTITNNGAGTYTTNGASITNLVAGSSDNTTMVVTLNPTTAGNIDGTFQILLASNGASTSGLGITNLTPGTVLASGTISGAAGNLAQAGPHTPEPVNLGNVRLGAVAPSQTLSIANVAADPAEGLNASISTASTGLTASGSFTGLVAGTTNSTSLTVGMTNMNTAGSRNGTATITLASDGAYNSGVATPLGTQTVNVTGGVYQVAQPMLASDTIVLANRHVGDAATQALSITNTSAAPAGYQEGLNASFSGTSTGNVTATGSVALLGQGATNNTSLIVGIDTSSAGAKSGTAAQ
;
A
#
# COMPACT_ATOMS: atom_id res chain seq x y z
N GLY A 1 -86.34 55.65 -15.30
CA GLY A 1 -86.14 55.52 -13.86
C GLY A 1 -85.44 56.74 -13.32
N VAL A 2 -85.62 57.05 -12.04
CA VAL A 2 -84.88 58.10 -11.34
C VAL A 2 -83.59 57.51 -10.78
N THR A 3 -82.48 58.25 -10.87
CA THR A 3 -81.22 57.85 -10.24
C THR A 3 -80.85 58.84 -9.13
N ILE A 4 -80.63 58.33 -7.93
CA ILE A 4 -80.05 59.08 -6.81
C ILE A 4 -78.57 58.70 -6.78
N ALA A 5 -77.71 59.65 -7.16
CA ALA A 5 -76.28 59.41 -7.26
C ALA A 5 -75.64 59.21 -5.87
N SER A 6 -74.49 58.55 -5.84
CA SER A 6 -73.69 58.43 -4.62
C SER A 6 -73.40 59.80 -4.00
N GLY A 7 -73.48 59.90 -2.67
CA GLY A 7 -73.33 61.16 -1.92
C GLY A 7 -74.52 62.12 -2.01
N SER A 8 -75.55 61.81 -2.80
CA SER A 8 -76.79 62.59 -2.86
C SER A 8 -77.83 62.04 -1.89
N THR A 9 -78.67 62.93 -1.34
CA THR A 9 -79.75 62.57 -0.41
C THR A 9 -81.07 63.17 -0.89
N PHE A 10 -82.10 62.33 -0.99
CA PHE A 10 -83.49 62.74 -1.05
C PHE A 10 -84.12 62.62 0.34
N VAL A 11 -84.97 63.56 0.74
CA VAL A 11 -85.64 63.56 2.06
C VAL A 11 -87.14 63.71 1.90
N GLY A 12 -87.90 62.68 2.30
CA GLY A 12 -89.32 62.77 2.62
C GLY A 12 -89.49 63.38 4.01
N ALA A 13 -89.89 64.65 4.05
CA ALA A 13 -90.08 65.42 5.28
C ALA A 13 -91.35 64.98 6.06
N PRO A 14 -91.48 65.34 7.35
CA PRO A 14 -92.74 65.17 8.07
C PRO A 14 -93.93 65.84 7.36
N ASN A 15 -95.12 65.22 7.42
CA ASN A 15 -96.33 65.61 6.68
C ASN A 15 -96.15 65.71 5.15
N SER A 16 -95.26 64.91 4.56
CA SER A 16 -95.08 64.85 3.11
C SER A 16 -95.49 63.50 2.52
N LEU A 17 -95.83 63.50 1.23
CA LEU A 17 -96.07 62.31 0.44
C LEU A 17 -95.22 62.36 -0.83
N THR A 18 -94.42 61.32 -1.07
CA THR A 18 -93.62 61.15 -2.27
C THR A 18 -94.07 59.91 -3.02
N THR A 19 -94.54 60.05 -4.27
CA THR A 19 -94.92 58.90 -5.08
C THR A 19 -93.73 58.35 -5.87
N LEU A 20 -93.45 57.05 -5.72
CA LEU A 20 -92.48 56.33 -6.53
C LEU A 20 -93.18 55.55 -7.64
N VAL A 21 -92.59 55.56 -8.83
CA VAL A 21 -93.11 54.87 -10.02
C VAL A 21 -91.96 54.15 -10.74
N GLY A 22 -92.13 52.86 -11.01
CA GLY A 22 -91.16 52.04 -11.75
C GLY A 22 -89.83 51.87 -10.99
N THR A 23 -88.73 51.70 -11.74
CA THR A 23 -87.40 51.49 -11.15
C THR A 23 -86.74 52.79 -10.70
N ILE A 24 -86.30 52.81 -9.44
CA ILE A 24 -85.50 53.87 -8.82
C ILE A 24 -84.11 53.30 -8.51
N THR A 25 -83.08 53.84 -9.17
CA THR A 25 -81.68 53.47 -8.92
C THR A 25 -81.13 54.36 -7.82
N ASN A 26 -81.16 53.89 -6.59
CA ASN A 26 -80.59 54.56 -5.44
C ASN A 26 -79.15 54.08 -5.19
N ASN A 27 -78.18 54.93 -5.48
CA ASN A 27 -76.78 54.77 -5.09
C ASN A 27 -76.37 55.72 -3.94
N GLY A 28 -77.29 56.60 -3.49
CA GLY A 28 -77.12 57.54 -2.39
C GLY A 28 -78.06 57.20 -1.22
N THR A 29 -78.73 58.22 -0.67
CA THR A 29 -79.66 58.06 0.47
C THR A 29 -81.09 58.51 0.11
N LEU A 30 -82.06 57.62 0.35
CA LEU A 30 -83.49 57.91 0.38
C LEU A 30 -83.94 58.00 1.86
N ALA A 31 -84.17 59.19 2.39
CA ALA A 31 -84.54 59.35 3.81
C ALA A 31 -86.04 59.57 3.99
N LEU A 32 -86.69 58.84 4.90
CA LEU A 32 -87.94 59.27 5.53
C LEU A 32 -87.61 59.81 6.93
N ALA A 33 -87.89 61.09 7.14
CA ALA A 33 -87.41 61.85 8.28
C ALA A 33 -88.55 62.26 9.25
N SER A 34 -89.49 61.35 9.50
CA SER A 34 -90.57 61.59 10.47
C SER A 34 -90.03 61.94 11.85
N THR A 35 -90.64 62.94 12.49
CA THR A 35 -90.45 63.29 13.90
C THR A 35 -91.67 62.97 14.76
N GLY A 36 -92.64 62.23 14.20
CA GLY A 36 -93.93 61.88 14.83
C GLY A 36 -95.09 61.99 13.85
N GLN A 37 -95.02 62.95 12.93
CA GLN A 37 -95.96 63.10 11.81
C GLN A 37 -95.60 62.20 10.63
N ALA A 38 -96.60 61.76 9.88
CA ALA A 38 -96.39 60.86 8.74
C ALA A 38 -95.45 61.45 7.68
N ALA A 39 -94.40 60.71 7.32
CA ALA A 39 -93.59 60.93 6.13
C ALA A 39 -93.80 59.73 5.20
N ASP A 40 -94.57 59.94 4.13
CA ASP A 40 -95.07 58.87 3.27
C ASP A 40 -94.26 58.72 2.00
N LEU A 41 -93.82 57.50 1.73
CA LEU A 41 -93.38 57.05 0.42
C LEU A 41 -94.47 56.13 -0.16
N TYR A 42 -95.03 56.53 -1.29
CA TYR A 42 -96.18 55.91 -1.90
C TYR A 42 -95.77 55.13 -3.16
N VAL A 43 -95.92 53.81 -3.12
CA VAL A 43 -95.58 52.86 -4.18
C VAL A 43 -96.75 52.76 -5.17
N PHE A 44 -96.57 53.30 -6.37
CA PHE A 44 -97.57 53.21 -7.43
C PHE A 44 -97.29 52.00 -8.32
N GLN A 45 -98.24 51.05 -8.37
CA GLN A 45 -98.06 49.77 -9.05
C GLN A 45 -96.81 49.03 -8.53
N GLU A 46 -95.89 48.65 -9.41
CA GLU A 46 -94.63 48.01 -9.04
C GLU A 46 -93.48 49.01 -9.03
N VAL A 47 -92.72 49.03 -7.95
CA VAL A 47 -91.53 49.86 -7.76
C VAL A 47 -90.35 48.99 -7.37
N THR A 48 -89.24 49.16 -8.08
CA THR A 48 -87.96 48.52 -7.74
C THR A 48 -87.01 49.57 -7.19
N LEU A 49 -86.60 49.43 -5.93
CA LEU A 49 -85.45 50.12 -5.38
C LEU A 49 -84.21 49.27 -5.68
N THR A 50 -83.34 49.77 -6.55
CA THR A 50 -82.08 49.11 -6.95
C THR A 50 -80.89 50.03 -6.70
N GLY A 51 -79.67 49.55 -6.94
CA GLY A 51 -78.43 50.26 -6.61
C GLY A 51 -77.92 49.93 -5.21
N SER A 52 -76.71 50.41 -4.89
CA SER A 52 -76.01 50.11 -3.64
C SER A 52 -76.33 51.07 -2.48
N GLY A 53 -77.28 51.98 -2.70
CA GLY A 53 -77.67 53.01 -1.74
C GLY A 53 -78.56 52.48 -0.62
N VAL A 54 -78.94 53.39 0.27
CA VAL A 54 -79.74 53.09 1.47
C VAL A 54 -81.03 53.89 1.47
N MET A 55 -82.13 53.26 1.87
CA MET A 55 -83.33 53.93 2.33
C MET A 55 -83.33 53.96 3.86
N THR A 56 -83.13 55.14 4.45
CA THR A 56 -83.01 55.33 5.89
C THR A 56 -84.31 55.90 6.45
N LEU A 57 -84.87 55.24 7.46
CA LEU A 57 -86.05 55.67 8.20
C LEU A 57 -85.60 56.21 9.57
N SER A 58 -85.97 57.43 9.94
CA SER A 58 -85.69 57.97 11.29
C SER A 58 -86.29 57.08 12.40
N ASN A 59 -85.91 57.31 13.66
CA ASN A 59 -86.47 56.55 14.80
C ASN A 59 -87.93 56.98 15.11
N SER A 60 -88.87 56.67 14.22
CA SER A 60 -90.29 57.04 14.34
C SER A 60 -91.19 56.06 13.58
N SER A 61 -92.32 55.68 14.16
CA SER A 61 -93.36 54.89 13.48
C SER A 61 -94.09 55.68 12.39
N GLY A 62 -93.91 57.01 12.33
CA GLY A 62 -94.46 57.88 11.30
C GLY A 62 -93.75 57.80 9.95
N ASN A 63 -92.62 57.09 9.83
CA ASN A 63 -92.06 56.77 8.51
C ASN A 63 -92.90 55.66 7.88
N ARG A 64 -93.54 55.92 6.74
CA ARG A 64 -94.46 54.95 6.13
C ARG A 64 -94.13 54.74 4.67
N ILE A 65 -93.95 53.50 4.28
CA ILE A 65 -93.91 53.06 2.89
C ILE A 65 -95.23 52.33 2.64
N THR A 66 -96.10 52.88 1.79
CA THR A 66 -97.42 52.30 1.48
C THR A 66 -97.67 52.33 -0.01
N GLY A 67 -98.82 51.87 -0.50
CA GLY A 67 -99.06 51.70 -1.94
C GLY A 67 -100.48 52.01 -2.37
N SER A 68 -100.66 52.04 -3.70
CA SER A 68 -101.90 52.49 -4.34
C SER A 68 -103.08 51.52 -4.31
N ALA A 69 -102.79 50.24 -4.17
CA ALA A 69 -103.74 49.15 -4.17
C ALA A 69 -103.02 47.88 -3.71
N ALA A 70 -103.74 46.86 -3.23
CA ALA A 70 -103.17 45.58 -2.81
C ALA A 70 -102.28 44.88 -3.86
N SER A 71 -102.45 45.18 -5.16
CA SER A 71 -101.59 44.70 -6.24
C SER A 71 -100.26 45.45 -6.38
N SER A 72 -100.06 46.55 -5.66
CA SER A 72 -98.82 47.32 -5.68
C SER A 72 -97.69 46.50 -5.05
N ARG A 73 -96.46 46.62 -5.54
CA ARG A 73 -95.32 45.83 -5.08
C ARG A 73 -94.07 46.67 -4.91
N LEU A 74 -93.48 46.63 -3.71
CA LEU A 74 -92.14 47.15 -3.45
C LEU A 74 -91.12 46.03 -3.61
N ILE A 75 -90.13 46.22 -4.48
CA ILE A 75 -88.97 45.34 -4.61
C ILE A 75 -87.77 46.06 -4.02
N ASN A 76 -87.23 45.54 -2.93
CA ASN A 76 -85.91 45.90 -2.44
C ASN A 76 -84.89 44.98 -3.11
N ALA A 77 -84.29 45.43 -4.21
CA ALA A 77 -83.43 44.59 -5.05
C ALA A 77 -82.13 44.20 -4.34
N ALA A 78 -81.47 43.17 -4.86
CA ALA A 78 -80.15 42.76 -4.38
C ALA A 78 -79.16 43.95 -4.40
N GLY A 79 -78.45 44.16 -3.29
CA GLY A 79 -77.49 45.26 -3.10
C GLY A 79 -78.07 46.52 -2.45
N HIS A 80 -79.40 46.70 -2.40
CA HIS A 80 -80.04 47.84 -1.74
C HIS A 80 -80.41 47.53 -0.27
N THR A 81 -80.38 48.56 0.57
CA THR A 81 -80.72 48.46 2.01
C THR A 81 -81.90 49.35 2.38
N ILE A 82 -82.83 48.82 3.17
CA ILE A 82 -83.83 49.60 3.90
C ILE A 82 -83.52 49.45 5.40
N GLU A 83 -83.34 50.56 6.11
CA GLU A 83 -82.98 50.55 7.53
C GLU A 83 -83.75 51.57 8.37
N GLY A 84 -83.81 51.37 9.69
CA GLY A 84 -84.34 52.37 10.61
C GLY A 84 -85.54 51.88 11.43
N ALA A 85 -86.54 52.75 11.59
CA ALA A 85 -87.85 52.44 12.17
C ALA A 85 -89.00 53.01 11.33
N GLY A 86 -90.13 52.31 11.30
CA GLY A 86 -91.28 52.74 10.50
C GLY A 86 -92.23 51.60 10.13
N GLN A 87 -93.12 51.88 9.20
CA GLN A 87 -94.12 50.95 8.69
C GLN A 87 -93.92 50.72 7.19
N ILE A 88 -93.93 49.47 6.74
CA ILE A 88 -93.76 49.07 5.34
C ILE A 88 -94.97 48.25 4.92
N GLY A 89 -95.64 48.62 3.83
CA GLY A 89 -96.83 47.97 3.29
C GLY A 89 -98.14 48.60 3.79
N LEU A 90 -98.36 48.65 5.10
CA LEU A 90 -99.63 49.07 5.74
C LEU A 90 -100.87 48.37 5.14
N ASN A 91 -100.78 47.06 4.93
CA ASN A 91 -101.80 46.21 4.28
C ASN A 91 -102.23 46.70 2.88
N ALA A 92 -101.39 47.51 2.23
CA ALA A 92 -101.68 48.11 0.93
C ALA A 92 -100.66 47.75 -0.15
N THR A 93 -99.48 47.21 0.19
CA THR A 93 -98.42 46.87 -0.79
C THR A 93 -97.85 45.49 -0.50
N ALA A 94 -97.61 44.68 -1.54
CA ALA A 94 -96.78 43.49 -1.48
C ALA A 94 -95.29 43.86 -1.35
N ILE A 95 -94.47 43.00 -0.77
CA ILE A 95 -93.03 43.26 -0.62
C ILE A 95 -92.23 42.07 -1.16
N THR A 96 -91.25 42.36 -2.01
CA THR A 96 -90.19 41.43 -2.39
C THR A 96 -88.87 41.96 -1.84
N ASN A 97 -88.27 41.26 -0.88
CA ASN A 97 -86.96 41.61 -0.35
C ASN A 97 -85.89 40.67 -0.92
N GLU A 98 -85.08 41.17 -1.84
CA GLU A 98 -83.86 40.53 -2.36
C GLU A 98 -82.59 41.12 -1.72
N GLY A 99 -82.69 42.35 -1.18
CA GLY A 99 -81.63 43.07 -0.48
C GLY A 99 -81.67 42.88 1.04
N LEU A 100 -81.32 43.95 1.78
CA LEU A 100 -81.36 43.97 3.25
C LEU A 100 -82.52 44.86 3.74
N ILE A 101 -83.36 44.32 4.62
CA ILE A 101 -84.22 45.13 5.50
C ILE A 101 -83.72 44.94 6.93
N VAL A 102 -83.35 46.04 7.61
CA VAL A 102 -82.78 45.99 8.95
C VAL A 102 -83.48 46.94 9.93
N ALA A 103 -84.01 46.39 11.01
CA ALA A 103 -84.43 47.20 12.16
C ALA A 103 -83.20 47.47 13.04
N ASN A 104 -82.80 48.74 13.13
CA ASN A 104 -81.64 49.19 13.91
C ASN A 104 -81.94 50.37 14.84
N GLN A 105 -83.22 50.60 15.12
CA GLN A 105 -83.71 51.68 15.99
C GLN A 105 -84.71 51.13 17.03
N PRO A 106 -84.82 51.75 18.23
CA PRO A 106 -85.70 51.29 19.31
C PRO A 106 -87.19 51.18 18.94
N THR A 107 -87.72 52.07 18.10
CA THR A 107 -89.13 52.00 17.68
C THR A 107 -89.42 50.80 16.76
N GLY A 108 -88.42 50.27 16.06
CA GLY A 108 -88.54 49.09 15.22
C GLY A 108 -89.25 49.30 13.88
N ILE A 109 -89.24 48.25 13.05
CA ILE A 109 -89.92 48.19 11.75
C ILE A 109 -91.14 47.28 11.86
N VAL A 110 -92.27 47.73 11.36
CA VAL A 110 -93.46 46.91 11.12
C VAL A 110 -93.63 46.71 9.62
N ILE A 111 -93.62 45.46 9.17
CA ILE A 111 -93.91 45.06 7.79
C ILE A 111 -95.31 44.45 7.80
N ASP A 112 -96.24 45.14 7.15
CA ASP A 112 -97.63 44.78 7.03
C ASP A 112 -97.97 44.66 5.54
N PRO A 113 -97.68 43.51 4.90
CA PRO A 113 -97.90 43.34 3.49
C PRO A 113 -99.39 43.29 3.16
N SER A 114 -99.74 43.61 1.91
CA SER A 114 -101.07 43.29 1.38
C SER A 114 -101.32 41.77 1.32
N GLY A 115 -102.52 41.34 0.90
CA GLY A 115 -102.83 39.93 0.67
C GLY A 115 -101.87 39.17 -0.27
N ASN A 116 -101.09 39.89 -1.10
CA ASN A 116 -100.04 39.30 -1.96
C ASN A 116 -98.72 39.00 -1.22
N GLY A 117 -98.61 39.41 0.05
CA GLY A 117 -97.59 38.94 0.99
C GLY A 117 -96.22 39.61 0.90
N LEU A 118 -95.34 39.13 1.78
CA LEU A 118 -93.91 39.41 1.83
C LEU A 118 -93.13 38.17 1.38
N THR A 119 -92.35 38.30 0.31
CA THR A 119 -91.36 37.30 -0.10
C THR A 119 -89.96 37.79 0.21
N ASN A 120 -89.21 37.03 1.00
CA ASN A 120 -87.83 37.31 1.40
C ASN A 120 -86.87 36.30 0.75
N THR A 121 -86.13 36.74 -0.26
CA THR A 121 -84.99 36.01 -0.84
C THR A 121 -83.65 36.58 -0.38
N GLY A 122 -83.65 37.81 0.15
CA GLY A 122 -82.52 38.50 0.78
C GLY A 122 -82.46 38.30 2.30
N THR A 123 -82.21 39.37 3.04
CA THR A 123 -82.04 39.35 4.51
C THR A 123 -83.06 40.23 5.23
N LEU A 124 -83.73 39.66 6.24
CA LEU A 124 -84.37 40.40 7.32
C LEU A 124 -83.44 40.37 8.54
N ARG A 125 -83.07 41.54 9.06
CA ARG A 125 -82.15 41.67 10.21
C ARG A 125 -82.76 42.50 11.34
N VAL A 126 -82.52 42.08 12.57
CA VAL A 126 -82.81 42.84 13.78
C VAL A 126 -81.53 43.06 14.56
N ASN A 127 -81.15 44.32 14.80
CA ASN A 127 -80.05 44.65 15.70
C ASN A 127 -80.51 44.63 17.17
N ALA A 128 -79.56 44.53 18.09
CA ALA A 128 -79.83 44.58 19.53
C ALA A 128 -80.59 45.86 19.91
N GLY A 129 -81.62 45.74 20.75
CA GLY A 129 -82.47 46.85 21.18
C GLY A 129 -83.57 47.24 20.19
N SER A 130 -83.72 46.54 19.06
CA SER A 130 -84.71 46.84 18.01
C SER A 130 -85.74 45.72 17.85
N THR A 131 -86.84 46.01 17.16
CA THR A 131 -87.86 45.01 16.77
C THR A 131 -88.14 45.07 15.27
N LEU A 132 -88.23 43.92 14.59
CA LEU A 132 -88.83 43.80 13.26
C LEU A 132 -90.03 42.88 13.36
N ARG A 133 -91.19 43.37 12.94
CA ARG A 133 -92.46 42.68 13.05
C ARG A 133 -93.09 42.49 11.68
N VAL A 134 -93.26 41.25 11.25
CA VAL A 134 -94.05 40.88 10.07
C VAL A 134 -95.44 40.45 10.56
N THR A 135 -96.44 41.27 10.27
CA THR A 135 -97.79 41.16 10.85
C THR A 135 -98.66 40.13 10.16
N ASP A 136 -98.43 39.90 8.87
CA ASP A 136 -99.21 39.00 8.03
C ASP A 136 -98.37 38.40 6.88
N ASN A 137 -98.88 37.32 6.28
CA ASN A 137 -98.46 36.65 5.05
C ASN A 137 -96.96 36.76 4.67
N LEU A 138 -96.08 36.17 5.48
CA LEU A 138 -94.71 35.84 5.06
C LEU A 138 -94.76 34.61 4.14
N THR A 139 -94.60 34.79 2.83
CA THR A 139 -94.77 33.71 1.84
C THR A 139 -93.70 32.62 1.96
N ASN A 140 -92.54 32.93 2.55
CA ASN A 140 -91.50 31.95 2.87
C ASN A 140 -91.93 30.93 3.93
N PHE A 141 -92.91 31.28 4.77
CA PHE A 141 -93.42 30.42 5.84
C PHE A 141 -94.74 29.78 5.40
N SER A 142 -94.72 28.47 5.12
CA SER A 142 -95.89 27.70 4.69
C SER A 142 -96.09 26.46 5.55
N GLY A 143 -97.30 26.30 6.10
CA GLY A 143 -97.62 25.28 7.09
C GLY A 143 -96.78 25.45 8.35
N THR A 144 -95.69 24.69 8.45
CA THR A 144 -94.69 24.75 9.54
C THR A 144 -93.25 24.85 9.03
N THR A 145 -93.07 25.10 7.73
CA THR A 145 -91.76 25.15 7.07
C THR A 145 -91.40 26.58 6.70
N LEU A 146 -90.23 27.03 7.12
CA LEU A 146 -89.63 28.29 6.65
C LEU A 146 -88.65 27.97 5.51
N THR A 147 -88.86 28.55 4.34
CA THR A 147 -88.09 28.28 3.11
C THR A 147 -87.38 29.53 2.60
N GLY A 148 -86.10 29.43 2.25
CA GLY A 148 -85.35 30.50 1.60
C GLY A 148 -85.16 31.78 2.43
N GLY A 149 -84.27 32.65 1.96
CA GLY A 149 -83.93 33.91 2.64
C GLY A 149 -83.10 33.75 3.92
N THR A 150 -82.68 34.89 4.46
CA THR A 150 -81.87 34.99 5.69
C THR A 150 -82.61 35.77 6.76
N TYR A 151 -82.62 35.24 7.99
CA TYR A 151 -83.28 35.80 9.17
C TYR A 151 -82.26 35.93 10.30
N ASN A 152 -81.73 37.14 10.49
CA ASN A 152 -80.68 37.44 11.46
C ASN A 152 -81.25 38.21 12.65
N VAL A 153 -81.03 37.71 13.86
CA VAL A 153 -81.46 38.37 15.09
C VAL A 153 -80.26 38.52 16.00
N TYR A 154 -79.91 39.76 16.34
CA TYR A 154 -78.85 40.10 17.29
C TYR A 154 -79.47 40.62 18.58
N GLY A 155 -79.10 40.08 19.74
CA GLY A 155 -79.63 40.51 21.04
C GLY A 155 -78.71 40.22 22.21
N THR A 156 -78.36 41.25 22.98
CA THR A 156 -77.47 41.14 24.15
C THR A 156 -78.26 41.05 25.46
N ALA A 157 -77.59 40.72 26.56
CA ALA A 157 -78.22 40.64 27.89
C ALA A 157 -78.97 41.93 28.28
N GLY A 158 -78.42 43.10 27.91
CA GLY A 158 -79.02 44.41 28.21
C GLY A 158 -79.85 45.03 27.08
N SER A 159 -79.89 44.42 25.89
CA SER A 159 -80.59 44.97 24.73
C SER A 159 -81.14 43.83 23.87
N PRO A 160 -82.38 43.36 24.12
CA PRO A 160 -82.98 42.30 23.35
C PRO A 160 -83.20 42.74 21.91
N GLY A 161 -82.93 41.87 20.94
CA GLY A 161 -83.36 42.05 19.56
C GLY A 161 -84.50 41.07 19.28
N THR A 162 -85.59 41.56 18.69
CA THR A 162 -86.80 40.74 18.51
C THR A 162 -87.28 40.75 17.07
N MET A 163 -87.30 39.59 16.42
CA MET A 163 -88.02 39.37 15.17
C MET A 163 -89.33 38.65 15.45
N ARG A 164 -90.44 39.21 14.96
CA ARG A 164 -91.79 38.65 15.11
C ARG A 164 -92.33 38.27 13.73
N LEU A 165 -92.80 37.04 13.60
CA LEU A 165 -93.35 36.51 12.35
C LEU A 165 -94.78 36.03 12.57
N ALA A 166 -95.68 36.45 11.68
CA ALA A 166 -97.07 36.01 11.69
C ALA A 166 -97.20 34.49 11.65
N ASN A 167 -98.04 33.93 12.53
CA ASN A 167 -98.37 32.51 12.60
C ASN A 167 -97.20 31.52 12.79
N ALA A 168 -96.00 31.99 13.14
CA ALA A 168 -94.78 31.18 13.09
C ALA A 168 -94.74 30.01 14.10
N ASN A 169 -94.84 28.79 13.60
CA ASN A 169 -94.42 27.58 14.30
C ASN A 169 -93.45 26.85 13.37
N ILE A 170 -92.18 27.27 13.40
CA ILE A 170 -91.14 26.76 12.53
C ILE A 170 -90.70 25.40 13.08
N VAL A 171 -91.32 24.35 12.53
CA VAL A 171 -90.94 22.96 12.80
C VAL A 171 -89.79 22.55 11.87
N THR A 172 -89.84 23.00 10.62
CA THR A 172 -88.81 22.73 9.60
C THR A 172 -88.15 24.01 9.12
N ASN A 173 -86.83 24.09 9.22
CA ASN A 173 -86.02 25.16 8.64
C ASN A 173 -85.39 24.69 7.32
N ALA A 174 -85.67 25.40 6.23
CA ALA A 174 -85.01 25.32 4.93
C ALA A 174 -84.52 26.72 4.48
N ALA A 175 -84.23 27.59 5.45
CA ALA A 175 -83.74 28.94 5.29
C ALA A 175 -82.44 29.14 6.11
N THR A 176 -81.86 30.33 6.05
CA THR A 176 -80.75 30.72 6.92
C THR A 176 -81.27 31.46 8.14
N ILE A 177 -81.07 30.91 9.34
CA ILE A 177 -81.43 31.52 10.62
C ILE A 177 -80.16 31.71 11.45
N LEU A 178 -79.92 32.94 11.89
CA LEU A 178 -78.86 33.30 12.84
C LEU A 178 -79.47 33.93 14.09
N LEU A 179 -79.18 33.34 15.24
CA LEU A 179 -79.52 33.86 16.57
C LEU A 179 -78.23 34.18 17.33
N ASP A 180 -77.90 35.46 17.40
CA ASP A 180 -76.64 35.95 17.95
C ASP A 180 -76.88 36.71 19.27
N GLY A 181 -76.41 36.12 20.37
CA GLY A 181 -76.51 36.65 21.71
C GLY A 181 -77.67 36.08 22.54
N PRO A 182 -77.60 36.16 23.88
CA PRO A 182 -78.53 35.47 24.77
C PRO A 182 -80.01 35.89 24.58
N ASN A 183 -80.27 37.10 24.10
CA ASN A 183 -81.61 37.66 23.91
C ASN A 183 -81.94 37.94 22.43
N SER A 184 -81.40 37.15 21.51
CA SER A 184 -81.83 37.14 20.10
C SER A 184 -83.16 36.39 19.95
N ASN A 185 -84.28 37.10 20.02
CA ASN A 185 -85.61 36.53 20.10
C ASN A 185 -86.25 36.39 18.71
N LEU A 186 -86.62 35.16 18.33
CA LEU A 186 -87.46 34.88 17.17
C LEU A 186 -88.82 34.39 17.67
N LEU A 187 -89.84 35.24 17.56
CA LEU A 187 -91.14 35.05 18.18
C LEU A 187 -92.27 34.99 17.14
N ARG A 188 -93.42 34.47 17.57
CA ARG A 188 -94.71 34.68 16.89
C ARG A 188 -95.13 36.13 17.02
N ASP A 189 -96.05 36.56 16.17
CA ASP A 189 -96.59 37.92 16.27
C ASP A 189 -97.51 38.17 17.49
N ASP A 190 -97.73 37.17 18.36
CA ASP A 190 -98.28 37.43 19.71
C ASP A 190 -97.25 38.13 20.64
N GLY A 191 -95.98 38.20 20.22
CA GLY A 191 -94.90 38.89 20.90
C GLY A 191 -94.32 38.13 22.10
N VAL A 192 -94.77 36.90 22.38
CA VAL A 192 -94.35 36.13 23.56
C VAL A 192 -93.98 34.69 23.24
N THR A 193 -94.62 34.06 22.25
CA THR A 193 -94.39 32.66 21.93
C THR A 193 -93.14 32.51 21.05
N ASN A 194 -92.21 31.64 21.44
CA ASN A 194 -91.05 31.31 20.63
C ASN A 194 -91.48 30.65 19.31
N ALA A 195 -91.09 31.23 18.17
CA ALA A 195 -91.42 30.70 16.85
C ALA A 195 -90.75 29.34 16.57
N LEU A 196 -89.68 29.01 17.29
CA LEU A 196 -88.94 27.75 17.19
C LEU A 196 -89.33 26.74 18.29
N ALA A 197 -90.42 26.96 19.02
CA ALA A 197 -90.84 26.04 20.09
C ALA A 197 -91.04 24.59 19.60
N GLY A 198 -91.51 24.42 18.36
CA GLY A 198 -91.68 23.12 17.71
C GLY A 198 -90.53 22.69 16.79
N PHE A 199 -89.37 23.35 16.84
CA PHE A 199 -88.29 23.11 15.88
C PHE A 199 -87.75 21.68 15.98
N ALA A 200 -87.89 20.92 14.89
CA ALA A 200 -87.57 19.50 14.84
C ALA A 200 -86.71 19.10 13.63
N THR A 201 -86.64 19.93 12.58
CA THR A 201 -85.90 19.58 11.36
C THR A 201 -85.16 20.79 10.78
N ASN A 202 -83.85 20.66 10.60
CA ASN A 202 -83.06 21.50 9.72
C ASN A 202 -82.83 20.76 8.41
N ALA A 203 -83.60 21.11 7.37
CA ALA A 203 -83.57 20.47 6.06
C ALA A 203 -82.24 20.71 5.33
N ALA A 204 -81.99 20.03 4.21
CA ALA A 204 -80.73 20.12 3.47
C ALA A 204 -80.31 21.55 3.06
N ALA A 205 -81.27 22.42 2.74
CA ALA A 205 -81.01 23.84 2.45
C ALA A 205 -80.89 24.72 3.71
N GLY A 206 -81.27 24.19 4.87
CA GLY A 206 -81.35 24.92 6.13
C GLY A 206 -79.97 25.18 6.75
N HIS A 207 -79.76 26.41 7.18
CA HIS A 207 -78.60 26.83 7.97
C HIS A 207 -79.10 27.40 9.29
N PHE A 208 -78.77 26.77 10.40
CA PHE A 208 -79.19 27.21 11.72
C PHE A 208 -77.96 27.49 12.58
N THR A 209 -77.78 28.76 12.96
CA THR A 209 -76.65 29.20 13.80
C THR A 209 -77.15 29.81 15.10
N ILE A 210 -76.60 29.32 16.21
CA ILE A 210 -76.67 29.99 17.52
C ILE A 210 -75.27 30.38 17.94
N GLN A 211 -75.06 31.60 18.42
CA GLN A 211 -73.74 32.05 18.86
C GLN A 211 -73.79 33.12 19.96
N ASN A 212 -72.62 33.40 20.55
CA ASN A 212 -72.39 34.46 21.54
C ASN A 212 -73.29 34.39 22.78
N GLY A 213 -73.53 33.19 23.31
CA GLY A 213 -74.33 32.96 24.51
C GLY A 213 -75.79 32.59 24.26
N ARG A 214 -76.18 32.34 23.00
CA ARG A 214 -77.54 31.89 22.68
C ARG A 214 -77.68 30.39 22.95
N ASN A 215 -78.45 30.03 23.98
CA ASN A 215 -78.77 28.62 24.26
C ASN A 215 -80.08 28.19 23.58
N PHE A 216 -80.17 26.95 23.09
CA PHE A 216 -81.36 26.42 22.44
C PHE A 216 -81.65 24.99 22.87
N ASP A 217 -82.89 24.74 23.28
CA ASP A 217 -83.38 23.43 23.70
C ASP A 217 -84.54 23.01 22.78
N THR A 218 -84.47 21.81 22.20
CA THR A 218 -85.59 21.27 21.40
C THR A 218 -86.61 20.60 22.30
N ALA A 219 -87.90 20.70 21.96
CA ALA A 219 -88.96 20.00 22.69
C ALA A 219 -88.88 18.46 22.58
N GLY A 220 -88.27 17.93 21.51
CA GLY A 220 -88.21 16.49 21.24
C GLY A 220 -87.08 16.11 20.29
N ASN A 221 -87.35 15.20 19.35
CA ASN A 221 -86.38 14.76 18.34
C ASN A 221 -85.96 15.92 17.43
N PHE A 222 -84.71 15.88 16.98
CA PHE A 222 -84.16 16.86 16.06
C PHE A 222 -83.43 16.17 14.91
N SER A 223 -83.72 16.56 13.68
CA SER A 223 -83.05 16.03 12.48
C SER A 223 -82.31 17.13 11.74
N ASN A 224 -81.03 16.92 11.50
CA ASN A 224 -80.19 17.80 10.70
C ASN A 224 -79.77 17.12 9.39
N ALA A 225 -80.18 17.70 8.26
CA ALA A 225 -79.69 17.39 6.92
C ALA A 225 -78.91 18.57 6.29
N GLY A 226 -79.06 19.77 6.85
CA GLY A 226 -78.32 20.98 6.43
C GLY A 226 -77.12 21.26 7.34
N ILE A 227 -76.90 22.53 7.66
CA ILE A 227 -75.81 22.99 8.53
C ILE A 227 -76.37 23.51 9.86
N VAL A 228 -75.86 22.98 10.97
CA VAL A 228 -76.06 23.51 12.32
C VAL A 228 -74.73 23.99 12.86
N THR A 229 -74.67 25.25 13.28
CA THR A 229 -73.48 25.86 13.89
C THR A 229 -73.77 26.34 15.30
N ILE A 230 -72.93 25.90 16.24
CA ILE A 230 -73.00 26.26 17.66
C ILE A 230 -71.74 27.03 18.02
N GLY A 231 -71.85 28.35 18.07
CA GLY A 231 -70.76 29.28 18.34
C GLY A 231 -70.42 29.42 19.82
N ASN A 232 -69.47 30.31 20.12
CA ASN A 232 -68.96 30.55 21.47
C ASN A 232 -70.05 30.71 22.53
N ALA A 233 -69.81 30.12 23.70
CA ALA A 233 -70.64 30.20 24.91
C ALA A 233 -72.12 29.76 24.73
N SER A 234 -72.44 29.14 23.59
CA SER A 234 -73.79 28.72 23.23
C SER A 234 -73.93 27.22 23.46
N THR A 235 -75.09 26.79 23.95
CA THR A 235 -75.42 25.38 24.15
C THR A 235 -76.63 25.01 23.33
N PHE A 236 -76.52 23.96 22.51
CA PHE A 236 -77.66 23.33 21.87
C PHE A 236 -77.92 21.99 22.55
N THR A 237 -79.03 21.89 23.27
CA THR A 237 -79.52 20.69 23.91
C THR A 237 -80.62 20.03 23.08
N VAL A 238 -80.51 18.72 22.84
CA VAL A 238 -81.59 17.93 22.23
C VAL A 238 -82.18 16.97 23.27
N HIS A 239 -83.45 17.15 23.59
CA HIS A 239 -84.17 16.31 24.57
C HIS A 239 -84.71 15.00 23.99
N GLY A 240 -84.89 14.91 22.66
CA GLY A 240 -85.16 13.65 21.96
C GLY A 240 -83.91 12.99 21.39
N THR A 241 -84.08 12.14 20.38
CA THR A 241 -82.96 11.52 19.65
C THR A 241 -82.51 12.44 18.51
N PRO A 242 -81.32 13.05 18.57
CA PRO A 242 -80.79 13.79 17.44
C PRO A 242 -80.35 12.85 16.31
N THR A 243 -80.69 13.24 15.07
CA THR A 243 -80.19 12.63 13.83
C THR A 243 -79.38 13.64 13.03
N ASN A 244 -78.25 13.27 12.45
CA ASN A 244 -77.40 14.19 11.70
C ASN A 244 -76.84 13.60 10.40
N SER A 245 -77.56 13.77 9.30
CA SER A 245 -77.09 13.44 7.94
C SER A 245 -76.35 14.59 7.23
N GLY A 246 -76.50 15.82 7.74
CA GLY A 246 -75.78 17.02 7.30
C GLY A 246 -74.53 17.30 8.13
N GLU A 247 -74.30 18.58 8.44
CA GLU A 247 -73.13 19.03 9.19
C GLU A 247 -73.52 19.67 10.54
N LEU A 248 -72.92 19.16 11.62
CA LEU A 248 -73.01 19.71 12.97
C LEU A 248 -71.64 20.28 13.38
N GLN A 249 -71.53 21.60 13.45
CA GLN A 249 -70.28 22.32 13.77
C GLN A 249 -70.34 22.97 15.17
N LEU A 250 -69.42 22.61 16.05
CA LEU A 250 -69.25 23.20 17.36
C LEU A 250 -68.05 24.15 17.35
N ARG A 251 -68.31 25.44 17.11
CA ARG A 251 -67.31 26.51 16.99
C ARG A 251 -67.18 27.29 18.30
N GLY A 252 -66.75 26.61 19.36
CA GLY A 252 -66.63 27.20 20.70
C GLY A 252 -67.85 26.99 21.61
N GLY A 253 -68.90 26.35 21.11
CA GLY A 253 -70.11 26.01 21.86
C GLY A 253 -70.25 24.53 22.17
N THR A 254 -71.32 24.19 22.89
CA THR A 254 -71.59 22.83 23.38
C THR A 254 -72.80 22.22 22.68
N PHE A 255 -72.67 20.98 22.20
CA PHE A 255 -73.82 20.16 21.81
C PHE A 255 -74.04 19.09 22.88
N ALA A 256 -75.23 19.05 23.45
CA ALA A 256 -75.63 18.07 24.46
C ALA A 256 -76.71 17.13 23.89
N ALA A 257 -76.33 15.87 23.66
CA ALA A 257 -77.23 14.84 23.14
C ALA A 257 -77.55 13.81 24.24
N PHE A 258 -78.65 14.01 24.96
CA PHE A 258 -79.02 13.14 26.08
C PHE A 258 -79.38 11.72 25.62
N GLN A 259 -80.11 11.61 24.50
CA GLN A 259 -80.54 10.31 23.96
C GLN A 259 -79.53 9.70 22.97
N GLY A 260 -78.32 10.27 22.85
CA GLY A 260 -77.30 9.85 21.90
C GLY A 260 -77.52 10.40 20.48
N LEU A 261 -76.43 10.78 19.81
CA LEU A 261 -76.47 11.24 18.43
C LEU A 261 -76.47 10.04 17.48
N THR A 262 -77.49 9.96 16.63
CA THR A 262 -77.61 8.87 15.64
C THR A 262 -77.45 9.40 14.23
N ASN A 263 -77.00 8.55 13.31
CA ASN A 263 -76.86 8.94 11.91
C ASN A 263 -77.79 8.17 10.96
N SER A 264 -79.00 7.84 11.44
CA SER A 264 -80.01 7.02 10.74
C SER A 264 -79.49 5.68 10.15
N GLY A 265 -78.36 5.15 10.65
CA GLY A 265 -77.73 3.95 10.12
C GLY A 265 -76.94 4.14 8.81
N ASN A 266 -76.66 5.38 8.40
CA ASN A 266 -76.00 5.70 7.14
C ASN A 266 -74.59 6.30 7.35
N ALA A 267 -73.70 6.12 6.37
CA ALA A 267 -72.29 6.56 6.41
C ALA A 267 -72.10 8.08 6.18
N THR A 268 -73.19 8.85 6.12
CA THR A 268 -73.24 10.25 5.69
C THR A 268 -73.46 11.18 6.85
N GLY A 269 -72.78 12.32 6.92
CA GLY A 269 -73.02 13.34 7.95
C GLY A 269 -71.80 13.54 8.84
N THR A 270 -71.48 14.81 9.07
CA THR A 270 -70.25 15.25 9.73
C THR A 270 -70.57 15.85 11.09
N VAL A 271 -69.81 15.42 12.10
CA VAL A 271 -69.80 16.02 13.42
C VAL A 271 -68.41 16.60 13.64
N GLN A 272 -68.34 17.91 13.79
CA GLN A 272 -67.09 18.64 13.90
C GLN A 272 -67.04 19.46 15.19
N THR A 273 -66.10 19.14 16.07
CA THR A 273 -65.74 20.01 17.19
C THR A 273 -64.52 20.84 16.78
N ASN A 274 -64.64 22.17 16.82
CA ASN A 274 -63.50 23.08 16.67
C ASN A 274 -62.91 23.41 18.04
N ALA A 275 -61.77 24.09 18.07
CA ALA A 275 -61.17 24.57 19.30
C ALA A 275 -62.20 25.30 20.20
N GLY A 276 -62.24 24.92 21.48
CA GLY A 276 -63.22 25.42 22.45
C GLY A 276 -64.63 24.83 22.36
N GLY A 277 -64.97 24.12 21.28
CA GLY A 277 -66.25 23.42 21.15
C GLY A 277 -66.26 22.11 21.94
N THR A 278 -67.43 21.74 22.48
CA THR A 278 -67.57 20.52 23.30
C THR A 278 -68.73 19.65 22.82
N LEU A 279 -68.44 18.43 22.36
CA LEU A 279 -69.46 17.41 22.14
C LEU A 279 -69.61 16.58 23.41
N ALA A 280 -70.77 16.66 24.06
CA ALA A 280 -71.10 15.88 25.25
C ALA A 280 -72.23 14.90 24.93
N ILE A 281 -71.95 13.60 25.13
CA ILE A 281 -72.94 12.54 24.90
C ILE A 281 -73.29 11.86 26.23
N SER A 282 -74.57 11.54 26.41
CA SER A 282 -75.03 10.77 27.59
C SER A 282 -75.44 9.34 27.25
N LEU A 283 -75.52 9.00 25.96
CA LEU A 283 -75.67 7.65 25.43
C LEU A 283 -74.73 7.42 24.24
N SER A 284 -74.50 6.16 23.90
CA SER A 284 -73.64 5.80 22.76
C SER A 284 -74.14 6.43 21.47
N SER A 285 -73.21 6.98 20.69
CA SER A 285 -73.50 7.86 19.56
C SER A 285 -72.79 7.40 18.29
N THR A 286 -73.22 7.90 17.15
CA THR A 286 -72.70 7.54 15.83
C THR A 286 -72.54 8.79 14.95
N ALA A 287 -71.55 8.76 14.06
CA ALA A 287 -71.42 9.71 12.95
C ALA A 287 -70.89 9.02 11.70
N GLY A 288 -71.05 9.67 10.55
CA GLY A 288 -70.35 9.30 9.32
C GLY A 288 -68.89 9.70 9.47
N THR A 289 -68.66 11.01 9.52
CA THR A 289 -67.34 11.60 9.76
C THR A 289 -67.31 12.30 11.11
N LEU A 290 -66.27 12.02 11.91
CA LEU A 290 -65.99 12.73 13.16
C LEU A 290 -64.70 13.54 13.00
N ILE A 291 -64.78 14.85 13.23
CA ILE A 291 -63.62 15.74 13.28
C ILE A 291 -63.53 16.29 14.70
N ASN A 292 -62.58 15.82 15.50
CA ASN A 292 -62.44 16.21 16.91
C ASN A 292 -61.24 17.15 17.11
N ASN A 293 -61.43 18.45 16.91
CA ASN A 293 -60.40 19.46 17.21
C ASN A 293 -60.72 20.26 18.49
N GLY A 294 -61.90 20.05 19.08
CA GLY A 294 -62.31 20.55 20.39
C GLY A 294 -62.26 19.47 21.47
N ALA A 295 -63.23 19.47 22.39
CA ALA A 295 -63.39 18.47 23.42
C ALA A 295 -64.50 17.46 23.05
N LEU A 296 -64.22 16.18 23.26
CA LEU A 296 -65.18 15.09 23.16
C LEU A 296 -65.35 14.41 24.52
N SER A 297 -66.51 14.62 25.16
CA SER A 297 -66.84 14.04 26.46
C SER A 297 -67.72 12.81 26.27
N LEU A 298 -67.12 11.62 26.41
CA LEU A 298 -67.79 10.34 26.19
C LEU A 298 -68.48 9.77 27.45
N GLY A 299 -68.00 10.15 28.64
CA GLY A 299 -68.34 9.42 29.86
C GLY A 299 -67.98 7.93 29.72
N THR A 300 -68.92 7.03 29.97
CA THR A 300 -68.76 5.57 29.75
C THR A 300 -69.27 5.11 28.36
N ASN A 301 -69.80 6.00 27.54
CA ASN A 301 -70.48 5.67 26.29
C ASN A 301 -69.54 5.63 25.09
N SER A 302 -69.84 4.77 24.12
CA SER A 302 -69.00 4.66 22.91
C SER A 302 -69.47 5.57 21.79
N PHE A 303 -68.54 6.00 20.95
CA PHE A 303 -68.81 6.78 19.74
C PHE A 303 -68.37 5.98 18.50
N THR A 304 -69.32 5.58 17.67
CA THR A 304 -69.05 4.77 16.47
C THR A 304 -68.99 5.63 15.21
N VAL A 305 -67.88 5.54 14.48
CA VAL A 305 -67.62 6.31 13.27
C VAL A 305 -67.69 5.38 12.06
N HIS A 306 -68.47 5.76 11.04
CA HIS A 306 -68.71 4.90 9.88
C HIS A 306 -67.77 5.14 8.71
N SER A 307 -67.25 6.36 8.56
CA SER A 307 -66.45 6.76 7.40
C SER A 307 -65.04 7.16 7.80
N ASP A 308 -64.87 8.19 8.64
CA ASP A 308 -63.54 8.71 8.95
C ASP A 308 -63.49 9.46 10.29
N TYR A 309 -62.39 9.28 11.03
CA TYR A 309 -62.13 9.96 12.30
C TYR A 309 -60.83 10.76 12.22
N GLN A 310 -60.96 12.09 12.26
CA GLN A 310 -59.87 13.05 12.23
C GLN A 310 -59.75 13.80 13.56
N ASN A 311 -58.52 14.10 13.96
CA ASN A 311 -58.22 14.89 15.14
C ASN A 311 -56.85 15.54 14.94
N ALA A 312 -56.80 16.87 14.88
CA ALA A 312 -55.55 17.60 14.71
C ALA A 312 -54.58 17.42 15.89
N ASN A 313 -55.08 16.96 17.05
CA ASN A 313 -54.33 16.80 18.29
C ASN A 313 -53.79 15.37 18.48
N PHE A 314 -53.95 14.47 17.51
CA PHE A 314 -53.45 13.10 17.62
C PHE A 314 -51.95 13.02 17.94
N GLY A 315 -51.14 13.99 17.52
CA GLY A 315 -49.69 13.87 17.55
C GLY A 315 -49.17 12.92 16.45
N THR A 316 -47.87 12.69 16.42
CA THR A 316 -47.20 11.90 15.37
C THR A 316 -46.25 10.88 15.96
N GLY A 317 -46.10 9.72 15.32
CA GLY A 317 -45.14 8.69 15.72
C GLY A 317 -45.28 8.30 17.19
N ASN A 318 -44.20 8.38 17.95
CA ASN A 318 -44.18 8.02 19.38
C ASN A 318 -45.04 8.96 20.25
N SER A 319 -45.43 10.15 19.78
CA SER A 319 -46.35 11.03 20.54
C SER A 319 -47.82 10.82 20.20
N PHE A 320 -48.13 9.86 19.32
CA PHE A 320 -49.49 9.60 18.88
C PHE A 320 -50.40 9.14 20.03
N ASN A 321 -51.55 9.79 20.19
CA ASN A 321 -52.57 9.49 21.18
C ASN A 321 -53.96 9.51 20.51
N ALA A 322 -54.53 8.32 20.26
CA ALA A 322 -55.86 8.15 19.68
C ALA A 322 -56.99 8.81 20.49
N ARG A 323 -56.74 9.10 21.78
CA ARG A 323 -57.69 9.74 22.71
C ARG A 323 -57.36 11.21 23.01
N ALA A 324 -56.53 11.86 22.19
CA ALA A 324 -56.26 13.28 22.34
C ALA A 324 -57.57 14.09 22.35
N SER A 325 -57.75 14.94 23.36
CA SER A 325 -58.97 15.74 23.56
C SER A 325 -60.26 14.92 23.75
N VAL A 326 -60.14 13.68 24.21
CA VAL A 326 -61.26 12.79 24.56
C VAL A 326 -61.22 12.51 26.06
N SER A 327 -62.32 12.77 26.77
CA SER A 327 -62.48 12.44 28.18
C SER A 327 -63.50 11.32 28.41
N GLY A 328 -63.41 10.66 29.58
CA GLY A 328 -64.20 9.48 29.90
C GLY A 328 -63.53 8.16 29.49
N THR A 329 -64.15 7.04 29.86
CA THR A 329 -63.65 5.68 29.58
C THR A 329 -64.23 5.06 28.31
N GLY A 330 -65.32 5.63 27.77
CA GLY A 330 -65.97 5.16 26.55
C GLY A 330 -65.04 5.03 25.34
N GLN A 331 -65.39 4.20 24.36
CA GLN A 331 -64.52 3.89 23.22
C GLN A 331 -64.85 4.72 21.99
N ILE A 332 -63.85 5.00 21.15
CA ILE A 332 -64.09 5.46 19.78
C ILE A 332 -63.94 4.25 18.85
N ILE A 333 -65.02 3.87 18.19
CA ILE A 333 -65.13 2.62 17.44
C ILE A 333 -65.17 2.94 15.95
N GLY A 334 -64.28 2.34 15.17
CA GLY A 334 -64.37 2.34 13.71
C GLY A 334 -65.32 1.24 13.27
N ASN A 335 -66.48 1.61 12.73
CA ASN A 335 -67.46 0.64 12.24
C ASN A 335 -66.84 -0.23 11.15
N ASN A 336 -66.88 -1.55 11.31
CA ASN A 336 -66.32 -2.54 10.37
C ASN A 336 -64.88 -2.23 9.89
N ALA A 337 -64.10 -1.50 10.68
CA ALA A 337 -62.68 -1.30 10.42
C ALA A 337 -61.92 -2.57 10.82
N SER A 338 -60.90 -2.95 10.04
CA SER A 338 -60.05 -4.10 10.36
C SER A 338 -58.62 -3.81 9.92
N GLN A 339 -57.70 -3.74 10.88
CA GLN A 339 -56.29 -3.48 10.62
C GLN A 339 -55.49 -4.78 10.62
N THR A 340 -54.59 -4.92 9.65
CA THR A 340 -53.64 -6.03 9.57
C THR A 340 -52.32 -5.58 8.95
N ILE A 341 -51.28 -6.42 9.04
CA ILE A 341 -49.98 -6.17 8.40
C ILE A 341 -49.81 -7.17 7.25
N THR A 342 -49.27 -6.73 6.12
CA THR A 342 -48.99 -7.59 4.96
C THR A 342 -47.60 -7.29 4.40
N GLY A 343 -47.14 -8.03 3.39
CA GLY A 343 -45.80 -7.91 2.82
C GLY A 343 -44.84 -8.99 3.33
N ASP A 344 -43.57 -8.65 3.52
CA ASP A 344 -42.48 -9.55 3.94
C ASP A 344 -42.51 -9.85 5.44
N VAL A 345 -43.69 -10.25 5.94
CA VAL A 345 -43.92 -10.59 7.34
C VAL A 345 -44.66 -11.92 7.46
N VAL A 346 -44.46 -12.62 8.57
CA VAL A 346 -45.20 -13.84 8.91
C VAL A 346 -45.93 -13.66 10.23
N VAL A 347 -47.10 -14.28 10.37
CA VAL A 347 -47.89 -14.22 11.61
C VAL A 347 -47.14 -14.97 12.72
N ALA A 348 -46.92 -14.30 13.84
CA ALA A 348 -46.26 -14.85 15.03
C ALA A 348 -47.23 -15.01 16.22
N GLY A 349 -48.41 -14.42 16.14
CA GLY A 349 -49.46 -14.49 17.15
C GLY A 349 -50.60 -13.53 16.85
N ALA A 350 -51.56 -13.41 17.77
CA ALA A 350 -52.62 -12.42 17.64
C ALA A 350 -52.01 -11.01 17.55
N ASN A 351 -52.32 -10.29 16.47
CA ASN A 351 -51.81 -8.94 16.19
C ASN A 351 -50.27 -8.82 16.21
N THR A 352 -49.56 -9.94 16.03
CA THR A 352 -48.11 -10.00 16.15
C THR A 352 -47.52 -10.67 14.92
N TRP A 353 -46.48 -10.05 14.38
CA TRP A 353 -45.83 -10.41 13.13
C TRP A 353 -44.33 -10.51 13.33
N THR A 354 -43.65 -11.29 12.51
CA THR A 354 -42.19 -11.34 12.45
C THR A 354 -41.72 -10.97 11.05
N MET A 355 -40.79 -10.03 10.98
CA MET A 355 -40.00 -9.74 9.78
C MET A 355 -38.59 -10.31 9.96
N ASN A 356 -38.25 -11.32 9.16
CA ASN A 356 -36.95 -11.96 9.21
C ASN A 356 -36.01 -11.37 8.15
N LEU A 357 -35.10 -10.50 8.58
CA LEU A 357 -34.06 -9.86 7.75
C LEU A 357 -32.84 -10.77 7.53
N GLY A 358 -32.94 -12.04 7.95
CA GLY A 358 -31.94 -13.07 7.70
C GLY A 358 -30.63 -12.91 8.49
N ASN A 359 -29.74 -13.88 8.30
CA ASN A 359 -28.36 -13.75 8.75
C ASN A 359 -27.55 -13.10 7.63
N MET A 360 -26.79 -12.06 7.95
CA MET A 360 -26.01 -11.30 6.99
C MET A 360 -24.54 -11.24 7.39
N ARG A 361 -23.67 -11.05 6.40
CA ARG A 361 -22.26 -10.77 6.69
C ARG A 361 -22.00 -9.30 6.92
N GLY A 362 -21.01 -9.01 7.75
CA GLY A 362 -20.49 -7.66 7.92
C GLY A 362 -20.24 -6.96 6.57
N GLY A 363 -20.76 -5.74 6.42
CA GLY A 363 -20.65 -4.92 5.21
C GLY A 363 -21.76 -5.12 4.16
N THR A 364 -22.72 -6.01 4.38
CA THR A 364 -23.88 -6.21 3.48
C THR A 364 -25.14 -5.51 3.99
N SER A 365 -26.20 -5.43 3.19
CA SER A 365 -27.48 -4.84 3.59
C SER A 365 -28.65 -5.52 2.90
N GLN A 366 -29.80 -5.59 3.58
CA GLN A 366 -31.05 -6.11 3.04
C GLN A 366 -32.20 -5.18 3.39
N THR A 367 -33.14 -5.01 2.46
CA THR A 367 -34.40 -4.30 2.69
C THR A 367 -35.56 -5.24 2.45
N LEU A 368 -36.44 -5.36 3.44
CA LEU A 368 -37.75 -6.00 3.32
C LEU A 368 -38.83 -4.94 3.55
N SER A 369 -40.06 -5.18 3.10
CA SER A 369 -41.15 -4.21 3.25
C SER A 369 -42.40 -4.82 3.83
N TYR A 370 -43.06 -4.07 4.72
CA TYR A 370 -44.43 -4.38 5.15
C TYR A 370 -45.40 -3.30 4.69
N GLN A 371 -46.70 -3.60 4.74
CA GLN A 371 -47.76 -2.63 4.51
C GLN A 371 -48.77 -2.73 5.64
N ILE A 372 -49.35 -1.60 6.02
CA ILE A 372 -50.49 -1.53 6.93
C ILE A 372 -51.74 -1.58 6.05
N ALA A 373 -52.60 -2.57 6.26
CA ALA A 373 -53.80 -2.78 5.43
C ALA A 373 -55.07 -2.59 6.26
N ASN A 374 -56.10 -2.00 5.62
CA ASN A 374 -57.45 -1.96 6.14
C ASN A 374 -58.29 -3.01 5.42
N ASN A 375 -58.37 -4.23 5.97
CA ASN A 375 -59.19 -5.30 5.41
C ASN A 375 -60.67 -5.18 5.81
N GLY A 376 -61.03 -4.08 6.47
CA GLY A 376 -62.41 -3.78 6.83
C GLY A 376 -63.26 -3.38 5.63
N THR A 377 -64.55 -3.19 5.89
CA THR A 377 -65.54 -2.73 4.91
C THR A 377 -66.19 -1.40 5.28
N GLY A 378 -65.80 -0.81 6.43
CA GLY A 378 -66.35 0.45 6.92
C GLY A 378 -65.30 1.55 7.03
N ALA A 379 -65.06 2.03 8.25
CA ALA A 379 -64.30 3.25 8.49
C ALA A 379 -62.85 3.17 7.97
N SER A 380 -62.37 4.29 7.44
CA SER A 380 -60.97 4.49 7.09
C SER A 380 -60.11 4.51 8.35
N ILE A 381 -58.99 3.81 8.34
CA ILE A 381 -58.08 3.76 9.48
C ILE A 381 -56.93 4.76 9.29
N ARG A 382 -56.48 5.31 10.40
CA ARG A 382 -55.28 6.16 10.49
C ARG A 382 -54.55 5.79 11.76
N GLY A 383 -53.33 6.26 11.90
CA GLY A 383 -52.62 6.04 13.14
C GLY A 383 -51.15 6.37 13.04
N ALA A 384 -50.35 5.68 13.84
CA ALA A 384 -48.91 5.90 13.88
C ALA A 384 -48.10 4.61 13.85
N ILE A 385 -46.95 4.71 13.19
CA ILE A 385 -45.82 3.81 13.37
C ILE A 385 -45.04 4.34 14.57
N GLN A 386 -44.91 3.51 15.59
CA GLN A 386 -44.17 3.80 16.81
C GLN A 386 -42.97 2.88 16.90
N THR A 387 -41.83 3.46 17.26
CA THR A 387 -40.52 2.80 17.32
C THR A 387 -39.85 2.98 18.68
N GLY A 388 -40.51 3.69 19.60
CA GLY A 388 -40.24 3.70 21.03
C GLY A 388 -41.57 3.54 21.81
N ALA A 389 -41.59 3.82 23.11
CA ALA A 389 -42.85 3.81 23.85
C ALA A 389 -43.67 5.09 23.53
N PRO A 390 -45.00 5.06 23.33
CA PRO A 390 -45.97 4.15 23.95
C PRO A 390 -47.00 3.50 23.00
N GLY A 391 -46.86 2.19 22.81
CA GLY A 391 -47.83 1.32 22.15
C GLY A 391 -47.29 0.03 21.50
N ILE A 392 -46.03 -0.43 21.55
CA ILE A 392 -44.73 -0.01 22.14
C ILE A 392 -43.63 -0.61 21.25
N GLY A 393 -43.28 0.09 20.17
CA GLY A 393 -42.12 -0.28 19.37
C GLY A 393 -40.83 -0.13 20.17
N ASN A 394 -39.79 -0.84 19.74
CA ASN A 394 -38.46 -0.78 20.31
C ASN A 394 -37.43 -0.85 19.18
N ILE A 395 -37.05 0.29 18.61
CA ILE A 395 -35.96 0.39 17.64
C ILE A 395 -34.82 1.16 18.28
N THR A 396 -33.87 0.42 18.86
CA THR A 396 -32.65 0.99 19.46
C THR A 396 -31.37 0.68 18.66
N ASP A 397 -31.41 -0.36 17.84
CA ASP A 397 -30.31 -0.74 16.96
C ASP A 397 -30.12 0.25 15.80
N SER A 398 -28.95 0.89 15.75
CA SER A 398 -28.57 1.88 14.75
C SER A 398 -28.35 1.31 13.35
N ARG A 399 -28.30 -0.02 13.21
CA ARG A 399 -28.20 -0.71 11.92
C ARG A 399 -29.51 -0.71 11.14
N LEU A 400 -30.63 -0.41 11.79
CA LEU A 400 -31.93 -0.37 11.16
C LEU A 400 -32.24 1.04 10.61
N SER A 401 -32.76 1.09 9.40
CA SER A 401 -33.14 2.33 8.72
C SER A 401 -34.32 2.11 7.77
N GLY A 402 -34.91 3.19 7.24
CA GLY A 402 -36.03 3.14 6.31
C GLY A 402 -37.37 3.60 6.90
N THR A 403 -38.37 3.75 6.04
CA THR A 403 -39.69 4.29 6.39
C THR A 403 -40.47 3.39 7.36
N GLY A 404 -40.21 2.08 7.36
CA GLY A 404 -40.86 1.12 8.24
C GLY A 404 -40.37 1.15 9.69
N VAL A 405 -39.17 1.70 9.96
CA VAL A 405 -38.59 1.90 11.31
C VAL A 405 -38.41 3.37 11.67
N THR A 406 -39.05 4.26 10.92
CA THR A 406 -39.12 5.70 11.24
C THR A 406 -40.48 5.99 11.88
N ALA A 407 -40.50 6.58 13.07
CA ALA A 407 -41.75 6.94 13.73
C ALA A 407 -42.51 7.98 12.89
N GLY A 408 -43.79 7.75 12.61
CA GLY A 408 -44.57 8.57 11.68
C GLY A 408 -46.06 8.28 11.74
N ILE A 409 -46.85 8.98 10.92
CA ILE A 409 -48.28 8.73 10.76
C ILE A 409 -48.57 7.91 9.51
N PHE A 410 -49.65 7.16 9.52
CA PHE A 410 -50.19 6.50 8.32
C PHE A 410 -51.67 6.84 8.15
N GLY A 411 -52.15 6.66 6.92
CA GLY A 411 -53.54 6.85 6.54
C GLY A 411 -53.93 8.29 6.17
N PRO A 412 -55.15 8.50 5.67
CA PRO A 412 -56.28 7.56 5.71
C PRO A 412 -56.03 6.35 4.83
N ILE A 413 -56.30 5.17 5.37
CA ILE A 413 -56.39 3.94 4.59
C ILE A 413 -57.87 3.57 4.53
N ALA A 414 -58.48 3.83 3.38
CA ALA A 414 -59.86 3.44 3.11
C ALA A 414 -60.04 1.92 3.21
N ALA A 415 -61.27 1.46 3.43
CA ALA A 415 -61.62 0.04 3.40
C ALA A 415 -61.10 -0.63 2.11
N GLY A 416 -60.39 -1.76 2.24
CA GLY A 416 -59.73 -2.48 1.16
C GLY A 416 -58.37 -1.92 0.70
N GLY A 417 -57.94 -0.78 1.24
CA GLY A 417 -56.66 -0.13 0.90
C GLY A 417 -55.48 -0.54 1.78
N ASN A 418 -54.29 -0.06 1.44
CA ASN A 418 -53.06 -0.20 2.24
C ASN A 418 -52.18 1.07 2.21
N SER A 419 -51.16 1.09 3.06
CA SER A 419 -50.22 2.22 3.21
C SER A 419 -49.19 2.38 2.08
N GLY A 420 -49.13 1.45 1.12
CA GLY A 420 -47.94 1.24 0.30
C GLY A 420 -46.78 0.61 1.11
N ASN A 421 -45.67 0.34 0.42
CA ASN A 421 -44.50 -0.33 1.01
C ASN A 421 -43.78 0.54 2.04
N LEU A 422 -43.65 0.02 3.25
CA LEU A 422 -42.86 0.57 4.35
C LEU A 422 -41.58 -0.27 4.50
N GLY A 423 -40.46 0.27 4.01
CA GLY A 423 -39.19 -0.44 3.94
C GLY A 423 -38.45 -0.46 5.27
N VAL A 424 -37.95 -1.63 5.65
CA VAL A 424 -37.06 -1.86 6.79
C VAL A 424 -35.74 -2.37 6.23
N THR A 425 -34.71 -1.54 6.34
CA THR A 425 -33.35 -1.83 5.87
C THR A 425 -32.48 -2.17 7.06
N PHE A 426 -31.83 -3.33 7.00
CA PHE A 426 -30.81 -3.76 7.96
C PHE A 426 -29.43 -3.64 7.33
N ASN A 427 -28.59 -2.76 7.88
CA ASN A 427 -27.22 -2.52 7.41
C ASN A 427 -26.23 -3.25 8.33
N ALA A 428 -25.51 -4.25 7.85
CA ALA A 428 -24.59 -5.07 8.64
C ALA A 428 -23.27 -4.36 8.99
N THR A 429 -23.31 -3.18 9.59
CA THR A 429 -22.12 -2.37 9.92
C THR A 429 -21.39 -2.85 11.18
N SER A 430 -22.09 -3.51 12.10
CA SER A 430 -21.53 -4.12 13.31
C SER A 430 -22.18 -5.47 13.59
N ALA A 431 -21.46 -6.37 14.26
CA ALA A 431 -21.93 -7.72 14.57
C ALA A 431 -22.93 -7.76 15.73
N GLY A 432 -23.91 -8.66 15.65
CA GLY A 432 -24.94 -8.80 16.69
C GLY A 432 -26.31 -9.21 16.15
N SER A 433 -27.21 -9.55 17.07
CA SER A 433 -28.60 -9.94 16.77
C SER A 433 -29.54 -8.73 16.86
N LEU A 434 -30.62 -8.75 16.06
CA LEU A 434 -31.75 -7.82 16.18
C LEU A 434 -32.76 -8.23 17.26
N ALA A 435 -32.46 -9.22 18.09
CA ALA A 435 -33.36 -9.69 19.13
C ALA A 435 -33.84 -8.54 20.04
N GLY A 436 -35.16 -8.46 20.23
CA GLY A 436 -35.81 -7.42 21.04
C GLY A 436 -36.20 -6.17 20.24
N GLN A 437 -35.83 -6.07 18.97
CA GLN A 437 -36.23 -4.96 18.11
C GLN A 437 -37.66 -5.14 17.60
N SER A 438 -38.51 -4.12 17.71
CA SER A 438 -39.92 -4.20 17.31
C SER A 438 -40.49 -2.88 16.80
N ILE A 439 -41.52 -2.96 15.97
CA ILE A 439 -42.31 -1.82 15.50
C ILE A 439 -43.74 -2.00 16.01
N ALA A 440 -44.38 -0.92 16.47
CA ALA A 440 -45.80 -0.93 16.83
C ALA A 440 -46.59 -0.06 15.85
N VAL A 441 -47.70 -0.60 15.35
CA VAL A 441 -48.66 0.11 14.50
C VAL A 441 -49.92 0.31 15.32
N VAL A 442 -50.19 1.55 15.70
CA VAL A 442 -51.32 1.95 16.56
C VAL A 442 -52.38 2.64 15.72
N SER A 443 -53.64 2.30 15.93
CA SER A 443 -54.79 2.88 15.21
C SER A 443 -55.45 4.04 15.98
N ASN A 444 -56.16 4.91 15.27
CA ASN A 444 -57.02 5.95 15.82
C ASN A 444 -58.30 5.39 16.48
N PHE A 445 -58.63 4.12 16.29
CA PHE A 445 -59.82 3.48 16.86
C PHE A 445 -59.50 2.51 18.00
N SER A 446 -60.31 2.51 19.05
CA SER A 446 -60.16 1.68 20.25
C SER A 446 -60.46 0.19 20.00
N ASN A 447 -61.28 -0.13 19.00
CA ASN A 447 -61.60 -1.52 18.62
C ASN A 447 -60.55 -2.16 17.71
N LEU A 448 -59.49 -1.44 17.37
CA LEU A 448 -58.37 -1.95 16.58
C LEU A 448 -57.16 -2.12 17.50
N PRO A 449 -56.79 -3.36 17.85
CA PRO A 449 -55.63 -3.60 18.68
C PRO A 449 -54.34 -3.21 17.94
N THR A 450 -53.36 -2.71 18.69
CA THR A 450 -52.01 -2.46 18.16
C THR A 450 -51.45 -3.71 17.49
N GLN A 451 -50.90 -3.55 16.28
CA GLN A 451 -50.12 -4.58 15.61
C GLN A 451 -48.63 -4.43 15.96
N ILE A 452 -47.97 -5.53 16.37
CA ILE A 452 -46.53 -5.56 16.67
C ILE A 452 -45.79 -6.32 15.58
N ILE A 453 -44.70 -5.74 15.05
CA ILE A 453 -43.80 -6.40 14.10
C ILE A 453 -42.45 -6.60 14.79
N ASN A 454 -42.13 -7.83 15.16
CA ASN A 454 -40.83 -8.21 15.69
C ASN A 454 -39.81 -8.34 14.56
N LEU A 455 -38.63 -7.75 14.74
CA LEU A 455 -37.55 -7.85 13.78
C LEU A 455 -36.58 -8.95 14.22
N SER A 456 -36.23 -9.84 13.30
CA SER A 456 -35.18 -10.83 13.52
C SER A 456 -34.13 -10.75 12.42
N GLY A 457 -32.92 -11.16 12.79
CA GLY A 457 -31.76 -11.16 11.92
C GLY A 457 -30.48 -11.10 12.74
N THR A 458 -29.39 -11.59 12.17
CA THR A 458 -28.08 -11.53 12.81
C THR A 458 -27.05 -11.06 11.81
N THR A 459 -25.97 -10.45 12.29
CA THR A 459 -24.84 -10.09 11.44
C THR A 459 -23.55 -10.62 12.00
N SER A 460 -22.72 -11.19 11.13
CA SER A 460 -21.39 -11.65 11.49
C SER A 460 -20.37 -10.50 11.56
N ALA A 461 -19.35 -10.66 12.42
CA ALA A 461 -18.11 -9.90 12.32
C ALA A 461 -17.13 -10.69 11.46
N LEU A 462 -16.69 -10.12 10.35
CA LEU A 462 -15.68 -10.75 9.49
C LEU A 462 -14.39 -10.99 10.30
N ALA A 463 -13.74 -12.12 10.04
CA ALA A 463 -12.47 -12.47 10.66
C ALA A 463 -11.35 -11.54 10.14
N VAL A 464 -10.48 -11.09 11.04
CA VAL A 464 -9.31 -10.26 10.69
C VAL A 464 -8.05 -10.96 11.19
N GLY A 465 -7.21 -11.38 10.26
CA GLY A 465 -6.00 -12.12 10.56
C GLY A 465 -4.82 -11.22 10.87
N ASN A 466 -4.02 -11.63 11.85
CA ASN A 466 -2.74 -11.01 12.15
C ASN A 466 -1.73 -12.07 12.56
N ALA A 467 -0.71 -12.27 11.74
CA ALA A 467 0.50 -13.01 12.05
C ALA A 467 1.43 -12.20 12.96
N THR A 468 2.01 -12.88 13.94
CA THR A 468 3.06 -12.37 14.82
C THR A 468 4.28 -13.29 14.80
N PRO A 469 5.51 -12.76 14.80
CA PRO A 469 5.85 -11.32 14.80
C PRO A 469 5.40 -10.59 13.52
N SER A 470 4.91 -9.34 13.62
CA SER A 470 4.38 -8.58 12.48
C SER A 470 5.35 -7.54 11.89
N THR A 471 6.47 -7.30 12.58
CA THR A 471 7.56 -6.43 12.11
C THR A 471 8.46 -7.17 11.11
N PRO A 472 9.30 -6.47 10.33
CA PRO A 472 10.31 -7.11 9.50
C PRO A 472 11.14 -8.14 10.29
N GLN A 473 11.24 -9.36 9.78
CA GLN A 473 11.94 -10.45 10.43
C GLN A 473 13.27 -10.74 9.74
N ASN A 474 14.35 -10.80 10.52
CA ASN A 474 15.64 -11.31 10.07
C ASN A 474 15.81 -12.73 10.61
N LEU A 475 15.86 -13.71 9.71
CA LEU A 475 16.02 -15.13 10.03
C LEU A 475 17.46 -15.49 10.39
N GLY A 476 18.41 -14.55 10.25
CA GLY A 476 19.82 -14.71 10.61
C GLY A 476 20.71 -15.03 9.42
N ASN A 477 21.91 -15.49 9.73
CA ASN A 477 22.93 -15.84 8.73
C ASN A 477 22.85 -17.34 8.39
N PHE A 478 23.18 -17.72 7.15
CA PHE A 478 23.24 -19.12 6.72
C PHE A 478 24.37 -19.38 5.73
N HIS A 479 24.84 -20.64 5.61
CA HIS A 479 25.77 -21.04 4.54
C HIS A 479 25.02 -21.34 3.25
N VAL A 480 25.47 -20.76 2.13
CA VAL A 480 24.90 -21.02 0.79
C VAL A 480 24.96 -22.51 0.46
N GLY A 481 23.86 -23.07 -0.04
CA GLY A 481 23.74 -24.50 -0.36
C GLY A 481 23.35 -25.40 0.82
N THR A 482 23.22 -24.85 2.02
CA THR A 482 22.63 -25.53 3.20
C THR A 482 21.30 -24.86 3.58
N ALA A 483 20.46 -25.49 4.40
CA ALA A 483 19.07 -25.03 4.65
C ALA A 483 18.75 -24.66 6.12
N PRO A 484 19.33 -23.61 6.74
CA PRO A 484 19.37 -23.55 8.20
C PRO A 484 18.68 -22.34 8.87
N ALA A 485 17.91 -21.51 8.15
CA ALA A 485 17.25 -20.34 8.74
C ALA A 485 15.73 -20.39 8.49
N ALA A 486 14.95 -20.58 9.57
CA ALA A 486 13.49 -20.66 9.54
C ALA A 486 12.88 -19.92 10.74
N ILE A 487 11.67 -19.38 10.55
CA ILE A 487 10.88 -18.75 11.59
C ILE A 487 9.41 -19.17 11.44
N ASN A 488 8.71 -19.29 12.56
CA ASN A 488 7.27 -19.54 12.57
C ASN A 488 6.51 -18.29 13.01
N PHE A 489 5.36 -18.09 12.40
CA PHE A 489 4.42 -17.03 12.74
C PHE A 489 3.19 -17.62 13.41
N ASN A 490 2.83 -17.08 14.57
CA ASN A 490 1.55 -17.34 15.23
C ASN A 490 0.49 -16.48 14.53
N VAL A 491 -0.64 -17.06 14.16
CA VAL A 491 -1.73 -16.33 13.52
C VAL A 491 -2.87 -16.15 14.50
N THR A 492 -3.29 -14.91 14.73
CA THR A 492 -4.41 -14.55 15.59
C THR A 492 -5.58 -14.06 14.75
N ASN A 493 -6.79 -14.52 15.09
CA ASN A 493 -8.02 -13.86 14.65
C ASN A 493 -8.30 -12.70 15.60
N THR A 494 -8.00 -11.48 15.16
CA THR A 494 -8.12 -10.26 15.96
C THR A 494 -9.57 -9.79 16.13
N THR A 495 -10.51 -10.37 15.38
CA THR A 495 -11.94 -10.16 15.60
C THR A 495 -12.32 -10.63 17.00
N PRO A 496 -12.95 -9.78 17.85
CA PRO A 496 -13.26 -10.13 19.23
C PRO A 496 -14.06 -11.43 19.36
N SER A 497 -13.78 -12.21 20.41
CA SER A 497 -14.52 -13.44 20.70
C SER A 497 -16.00 -13.13 20.96
N SER A 498 -16.87 -13.70 20.13
CA SER A 498 -18.32 -13.61 20.26
C SER A 498 -19.01 -14.73 19.48
N ALA A 499 -20.29 -14.97 19.75
CA ALA A 499 -21.11 -15.90 18.98
C ALA A 499 -21.27 -15.50 17.50
N TYR A 500 -20.97 -14.24 17.16
CA TYR A 500 -21.12 -13.67 15.82
C TYR A 500 -19.78 -13.46 15.11
N ALA A 501 -18.65 -13.84 15.72
CA ALA A 501 -17.36 -13.75 15.08
C ALA A 501 -17.19 -14.88 14.05
N GLU A 502 -16.87 -14.52 12.81
CA GLU A 502 -16.43 -15.49 11.82
C GLU A 502 -15.06 -16.06 12.21
N ARG A 503 -14.81 -17.30 11.78
CA ARG A 503 -13.53 -17.97 12.02
C ARG A 503 -12.54 -17.62 10.92
N LEU A 504 -11.27 -17.49 11.29
CA LEU A 504 -10.18 -17.14 10.37
C LEU A 504 -9.53 -18.39 9.80
N GLY A 505 -9.34 -18.43 8.48
CA GLY A 505 -8.50 -19.40 7.80
C GLY A 505 -7.33 -18.72 7.09
N ILE A 506 -6.44 -19.51 6.48
CA ILE A 506 -5.38 -19.03 5.60
C ILE A 506 -5.68 -19.52 4.19
N ALA A 507 -5.98 -18.60 3.26
CA ALA A 507 -6.18 -18.93 1.84
C ALA A 507 -4.85 -19.30 1.20
N SER A 508 -3.82 -18.48 1.44
CA SER A 508 -2.48 -18.71 0.92
C SER A 508 -1.44 -18.04 1.80
N ALA A 509 -0.29 -18.70 1.95
CA ALA A 509 0.93 -18.12 2.48
C ALA A 509 1.99 -18.21 1.38
N THR A 510 2.33 -17.07 0.79
CA THR A 510 3.27 -17.00 -0.35
C THR A 510 4.45 -16.12 0.01
N THR A 511 5.62 -16.43 -0.55
CA THR A 511 6.84 -15.64 -0.35
C THR A 511 7.41 -15.18 -1.68
N THR A 512 8.25 -14.15 -1.61
CA THR A 512 9.04 -13.66 -2.75
C THR A 512 10.52 -13.73 -2.40
N GLY A 513 11.39 -13.73 -3.41
CA GLY A 513 12.83 -13.93 -3.22
C GLY A 513 13.18 -15.39 -2.93
N ASN A 514 14.29 -15.62 -2.22
CA ASN A 514 14.81 -16.96 -1.93
C ASN A 514 14.22 -17.54 -0.64
N PHE A 515 12.89 -17.48 -0.52
CA PHE A 515 12.16 -17.98 0.64
C PHE A 515 11.05 -18.93 0.18
N SER A 516 10.65 -19.81 1.09
CA SER A 516 9.46 -20.65 0.95
C SER A 516 8.59 -20.49 2.19
N ALA A 517 7.28 -20.61 2.02
CA ALA A 517 6.32 -20.56 3.11
C ALA A 517 5.44 -21.81 3.14
N THR A 518 5.12 -22.26 4.35
CA THR A 518 4.23 -23.40 4.60
C THR A 518 3.05 -22.94 5.44
N ASN A 519 1.83 -23.19 4.97
CA ASN A 519 0.62 -23.05 5.78
C ASN A 519 0.45 -24.29 6.67
N ASN A 520 0.92 -24.19 7.91
CA ASN A 520 0.82 -25.28 8.89
C ASN A 520 -0.59 -25.40 9.50
N LEU A 521 -1.44 -24.37 9.36
CA LEU A 521 -2.85 -24.43 9.79
C LEU A 521 -3.69 -25.36 8.89
N GLY A 522 -3.29 -25.53 7.62
CA GLY A 522 -4.04 -26.32 6.64
C GLY A 522 -5.48 -25.80 6.44
N TYR A 523 -6.46 -26.69 6.54
CA TYR A 523 -7.90 -26.37 6.50
C TYR A 523 -8.49 -26.00 7.87
N GLY A 524 -7.65 -25.86 8.90
CA GLY A 524 -8.07 -25.44 10.24
C GLY A 524 -8.62 -24.01 10.25
N LEU A 525 -9.45 -23.72 11.25
CA LEU A 525 -10.08 -22.42 11.44
C LEU A 525 -9.86 -21.90 12.86
N ILE A 526 -9.58 -20.61 13.00
CA ILE A 526 -9.24 -19.94 14.26
C ILE A 526 -10.45 -19.11 14.71
N ALA A 527 -11.01 -19.43 15.87
CA ALA A 527 -12.13 -18.69 16.45
C ALA A 527 -11.77 -17.22 16.74
N GLY A 528 -12.77 -16.32 16.81
CA GLY A 528 -12.56 -14.92 17.18
C GLY A 528 -11.80 -14.78 18.51
N GLY A 529 -10.77 -13.94 18.54
CA GLY A 529 -9.89 -13.71 19.69
C GLY A 529 -8.87 -14.82 19.96
N ALA A 530 -8.89 -15.93 19.22
CA ALA A 530 -7.95 -17.04 19.40
C ALA A 530 -6.70 -16.90 18.53
N THR A 531 -5.64 -17.59 18.96
CA THR A 531 -4.36 -17.66 18.25
C THR A 531 -4.02 -19.11 17.96
N SER A 532 -3.61 -19.40 16.72
CA SER A 532 -2.96 -20.65 16.35
C SER A 532 -1.45 -20.45 16.34
N ASN A 533 -0.75 -21.20 17.17
CA ASN A 533 0.70 -21.12 17.27
C ASN A 533 1.35 -21.82 16.07
N ASN A 534 2.42 -21.23 15.54
CA ASN A 534 3.20 -21.75 14.41
C ASN A 534 2.35 -22.02 13.14
N ALA A 535 1.29 -21.24 12.91
CA ALA A 535 0.33 -21.44 11.83
C ALA A 535 0.95 -21.21 10.42
N VAL A 536 2.00 -20.41 10.31
CA VAL A 536 2.77 -20.24 9.07
C VAL A 536 4.26 -20.38 9.36
N GLY A 537 4.95 -21.26 8.65
CA GLY A 537 6.41 -21.37 8.68
C GLY A 537 7.02 -20.68 7.47
N VAL A 538 8.13 -19.96 7.66
CA VAL A 538 8.95 -19.40 6.57
C VAL A 538 10.39 -19.85 6.72
N GLN A 539 11.00 -20.28 5.63
CA GLN A 539 12.41 -20.69 5.60
C GLN A 539 13.10 -20.19 4.33
N VAL A 540 14.42 -20.02 4.39
CA VAL A 540 15.24 -19.75 3.21
C VAL A 540 15.20 -20.96 2.27
N SER A 541 14.99 -20.73 0.97
CA SER A 541 14.97 -21.76 -0.07
C SER A 541 15.80 -21.31 -1.26
N GLY A 542 16.88 -22.03 -1.56
CA GLY A 542 17.78 -21.67 -2.68
C GLY A 542 18.52 -20.34 -2.49
N GLY A 543 18.78 -19.95 -1.24
CA GLY A 543 19.44 -18.69 -0.90
C GLY A 543 20.83 -18.55 -1.52
N VAL A 544 21.18 -17.32 -1.90
CA VAL A 544 22.48 -16.96 -2.49
C VAL A 544 23.34 -16.20 -1.49
N ALA A 545 24.64 -16.04 -1.77
CA ALA A 545 25.51 -15.21 -0.97
C ALA A 545 25.03 -13.74 -0.99
N GLY A 546 24.99 -13.11 0.18
CA GLY A 546 24.50 -11.75 0.39
C GLY A 546 23.15 -11.64 1.08
N VAL A 547 22.64 -10.41 1.16
CA VAL A 547 21.35 -10.12 1.80
C VAL A 547 20.21 -10.61 0.91
N ASN A 548 19.57 -11.70 1.32
CA ASN A 548 18.37 -12.23 0.68
C ASN A 548 17.18 -11.52 1.31
N SER A 549 16.45 -10.72 0.52
CA SER A 549 15.25 -10.01 0.97
C SER A 549 14.01 -10.55 0.25
N GLY A 550 12.91 -10.64 0.97
CA GLY A 550 11.63 -11.11 0.47
C GLY A 550 10.47 -10.56 1.27
N ASN A 551 9.26 -10.88 0.83
CA ASN A 551 8.03 -10.57 1.55
C ASN A 551 7.20 -11.84 1.70
N LEU A 552 6.78 -12.12 2.94
CA LEU A 552 5.72 -13.08 3.25
C LEU A 552 4.37 -12.37 3.09
N ALA A 553 3.56 -12.83 2.14
CA ALA A 553 2.19 -12.41 1.95
C ALA A 553 1.24 -13.51 2.45
N ILE A 554 0.47 -13.22 3.49
CA ILE A 554 -0.55 -14.14 4.03
C ILE A 554 -1.92 -13.58 3.66
N GLN A 555 -2.61 -14.24 2.74
CA GLN A 555 -4.01 -13.95 2.45
C GLN A 555 -4.87 -14.74 3.42
N TYR A 556 -5.58 -14.02 4.29
CA TYR A 556 -6.51 -14.65 5.22
C TYR A 556 -7.87 -14.88 4.58
N LEU A 557 -8.61 -15.84 5.14
CA LEU A 557 -10.01 -16.13 4.83
C LEU A 557 -10.88 -15.81 6.05
N THR A 558 -12.09 -15.34 5.78
CA THR A 558 -13.18 -15.28 6.76
C THR A 558 -14.20 -16.37 6.44
N ASN A 559 -14.56 -17.15 7.46
CA ASN A 559 -15.49 -18.27 7.38
C ASN A 559 -16.60 -18.12 8.42
N GLY A 560 -17.81 -17.82 7.96
CA GLY A 560 -18.99 -17.65 8.80
C GLY A 560 -19.95 -18.83 8.83
N THR A 561 -19.55 -20.02 8.39
CA THR A 561 -20.45 -21.21 8.33
C THR A 561 -20.97 -21.63 9.71
N ASN A 562 -20.33 -21.19 10.80
CA ASN A 562 -20.77 -21.40 12.18
C ASN A 562 -21.96 -20.52 12.58
N ILE A 563 -22.23 -19.46 11.82
CA ILE A 563 -23.31 -18.50 12.04
C ILE A 563 -24.45 -18.81 11.07
N ASP A 564 -24.12 -18.96 9.79
CA ASP A 564 -25.06 -19.38 8.75
C ASP A 564 -24.41 -20.41 7.83
N PRO A 565 -24.95 -21.63 7.69
CA PRO A 565 -24.37 -22.67 6.84
C PRO A 565 -24.23 -22.29 5.35
N SER A 566 -25.02 -21.32 4.86
CA SER A 566 -24.94 -20.84 3.48
C SER A 566 -23.72 -19.95 3.21
N PHE A 567 -23.02 -19.51 4.27
CA PHE A 567 -21.88 -18.63 4.15
C PHE A 567 -20.63 -19.36 3.62
N VAL A 568 -20.27 -19.16 2.35
CA VAL A 568 -18.98 -19.58 1.78
C VAL A 568 -17.76 -18.84 2.38
N SER A 569 -16.58 -19.46 2.41
CA SER A 569 -15.35 -18.75 2.80
C SER A 569 -14.98 -17.71 1.74
N GLN A 570 -14.52 -16.53 2.16
CA GLN A 570 -14.05 -15.48 1.26
C GLN A 570 -12.76 -14.83 1.81
N ASN A 571 -12.05 -14.12 0.96
CA ASN A 571 -10.85 -13.39 1.39
C ASN A 571 -11.21 -12.35 2.46
N ALA A 572 -10.43 -12.35 3.52
CA ALA A 572 -10.40 -11.30 4.54
C ALA A 572 -9.28 -10.31 4.18
N ASN A 573 -8.48 -9.87 5.15
CA ASN A 573 -7.33 -9.01 4.93
C ASN A 573 -6.10 -9.78 4.40
N LEU A 574 -5.21 -9.05 3.72
CA LEU A 574 -3.87 -9.50 3.34
C LEU A 574 -2.86 -8.88 4.30
N GLN A 575 -1.93 -9.68 4.82
CA GLN A 575 -0.80 -9.16 5.61
C GLN A 575 0.52 -9.44 4.91
N ASN A 576 1.35 -8.40 4.82
CA ASN A 576 2.68 -8.46 4.24
C ASN A 576 3.71 -8.26 5.36
N ILE A 577 4.67 -9.17 5.47
CA ILE A 577 5.76 -9.12 6.43
C ILE A 577 7.07 -9.29 5.67
N SER A 578 7.93 -8.27 5.72
CA SER A 578 9.28 -8.35 5.14
C SER A 578 10.10 -9.40 5.87
N VAL A 579 10.76 -10.27 5.11
CA VAL A 579 11.69 -11.28 5.62
C VAL A 579 13.06 -11.07 5.01
N GLN A 580 14.09 -11.25 5.81
CA GLN A 580 15.49 -11.12 5.41
C GLN A 580 16.32 -12.27 6.00
N ALA A 581 17.36 -12.68 5.28
CA ALA A 581 18.42 -13.55 5.77
C ALA A 581 19.72 -13.21 5.03
N THR A 582 20.89 -13.45 5.63
CA THR A 582 22.17 -13.20 4.95
C THR A 582 22.89 -14.50 4.66
N GLY A 583 23.12 -14.79 3.38
CA GLY A 583 23.87 -15.96 2.95
C GLY A 583 25.37 -15.68 2.91
N TYR A 584 26.18 -16.63 3.36
CA TYR A 584 27.63 -16.58 3.28
C TYR A 584 28.18 -17.80 2.52
N ASP A 585 29.11 -17.56 1.61
CA ASP A 585 29.90 -18.61 0.98
C ASP A 585 30.99 -19.07 1.96
N LEU A 586 31.23 -20.38 1.99
CA LEU A 586 32.39 -20.94 2.69
C LEU A 586 33.69 -20.41 2.09
N ALA A 587 34.75 -20.33 2.88
CA ALA A 587 36.08 -19.96 2.41
C ALA A 587 36.54 -20.89 1.27
N GLN A 588 37.25 -20.34 0.29
CA GLN A 588 37.72 -21.09 -0.87
C GLN A 588 39.22 -20.87 -1.02
N ALA A 589 40.00 -21.87 -0.62
CA ALA A 589 41.45 -21.81 -0.62
C ALA A 589 42.03 -22.05 -2.03
N THR A 590 43.06 -21.28 -2.39
CA THR A 590 44.00 -21.62 -3.45
C THR A 590 45.41 -21.68 -2.86
N LEU A 591 46.11 -22.79 -3.08
CA LEU A 591 47.44 -23.07 -2.53
C LEU A 591 48.48 -22.93 -3.64
N GLY A 592 49.58 -22.21 -3.38
CA GLY A 592 50.72 -22.09 -4.28
C GLY A 592 51.68 -23.29 -4.18
N ASN A 593 52.56 -23.42 -5.17
CA ASN A 593 53.59 -24.46 -5.18
C ASN A 593 54.82 -24.04 -4.36
N LEU A 594 55.57 -25.01 -3.83
CA LEU A 594 56.86 -24.80 -3.16
C LEU A 594 58.01 -25.28 -4.06
N ASN A 595 58.97 -24.40 -4.38
CA ASN A 595 60.14 -24.70 -5.20
C ASN A 595 61.41 -24.10 -4.56
N PHE A 596 62.44 -24.93 -4.40
CA PHE A 596 63.69 -24.62 -3.68
C PHE A 596 64.93 -24.45 -4.59
N GLY A 597 64.85 -24.72 -5.90
CA GLY A 597 65.99 -24.60 -6.83
C GLY A 597 67.19 -25.55 -6.57
N ASN A 598 68.37 -25.21 -7.13
CA ASN A 598 69.63 -25.97 -6.99
C ASN A 598 70.42 -25.55 -5.73
N ILE A 599 70.91 -26.51 -4.92
CA ILE A 599 71.58 -26.25 -3.63
C ILE A 599 72.75 -27.25 -3.43
N LEU A 600 73.88 -26.81 -2.84
CA LEU A 600 75.07 -27.64 -2.55
C LEU A 600 74.86 -28.47 -1.26
N VAL A 601 75.38 -29.72 -1.20
CA VAL A 601 75.32 -30.52 0.03
C VAL A 601 76.13 -29.84 1.14
N GLY A 602 75.51 -29.64 2.30
CA GLY A 602 76.13 -28.97 3.45
C GLY A 602 76.09 -27.44 3.44
N SER A 603 75.44 -26.78 2.46
CA SER A 603 75.37 -25.31 2.38
C SER A 603 74.40 -24.62 3.35
N GLY A 604 73.82 -25.35 4.32
CA GLY A 604 72.84 -24.84 5.29
C GLY A 604 71.37 -24.98 4.85
N SER A 605 70.44 -24.67 5.76
CA SER A 605 68.99 -24.83 5.55
C SER A 605 68.40 -23.75 4.64
N VAL A 606 67.47 -24.12 3.74
CA VAL A 606 66.77 -23.19 2.83
C VAL A 606 65.28 -23.14 3.19
N GLN A 607 64.69 -21.95 3.24
CA GLN A 607 63.30 -21.74 3.65
C GLN A 607 62.44 -21.17 2.52
N GLN A 608 61.22 -21.68 2.36
CA GLN A 608 60.22 -21.16 1.43
C GLN A 608 58.86 -21.07 2.13
N ALA A 609 58.18 -19.95 1.98
CA ALA A 609 56.82 -19.78 2.48
C ALA A 609 55.79 -20.30 1.47
N LEU A 610 54.79 -21.03 1.97
CA LEU A 610 53.63 -21.46 1.19
C LEU A 610 52.69 -20.27 0.99
N SER A 611 52.38 -19.96 -0.26
CA SER A 611 51.31 -19.01 -0.56
C SER A 611 49.95 -19.69 -0.37
N VAL A 612 49.15 -19.16 0.54
CA VAL A 612 47.75 -19.54 0.74
C VAL A 612 46.90 -18.31 0.46
N SER A 613 45.88 -18.46 -0.37
CA SER A 613 44.94 -17.38 -0.69
C SER A 613 43.51 -17.82 -0.46
N ASN A 614 42.66 -16.88 -0.03
CA ASN A 614 41.22 -17.08 0.06
C ASN A 614 40.56 -16.30 -1.10
N ALA A 615 39.67 -16.93 -1.86
CA ALA A 615 39.01 -16.28 -2.99
C ALA A 615 38.32 -14.96 -2.56
N ALA A 616 38.25 -13.98 -3.45
CA ALA A 616 37.58 -12.72 -3.17
C ALA A 616 36.05 -12.90 -3.13
N GLY A 617 35.37 -12.15 -2.25
CA GLY A 617 33.91 -12.10 -2.18
C GLY A 617 33.39 -11.35 -0.95
N PRO A 618 32.39 -10.46 -1.09
CA PRO A 618 31.91 -9.61 0.02
C PRO A 618 31.18 -10.38 1.12
N TYR A 619 30.67 -11.59 0.84
CA TYR A 619 29.99 -12.47 1.78
C TYR A 619 30.69 -13.83 1.86
N ARG A 620 32.02 -13.84 1.79
CA ARG A 620 32.83 -15.05 1.96
C ARG A 620 33.49 -15.06 3.34
N GLU A 621 33.45 -16.20 3.99
CA GLU A 621 34.08 -16.40 5.30
C GLU A 621 35.62 -16.40 5.21
N GLY A 622 36.28 -16.17 6.34
CA GLY A 622 37.74 -16.21 6.42
C GLY A 622 38.28 -17.63 6.31
N LEU A 623 39.51 -17.80 5.82
CA LEU A 623 40.14 -19.11 5.68
C LEU A 623 41.10 -19.38 6.85
N ASN A 624 40.93 -20.51 7.52
CA ASN A 624 41.97 -21.10 8.35
C ASN A 624 42.76 -22.12 7.52
N ALA A 625 44.08 -22.09 7.63
CA ALA A 625 44.96 -23.08 7.00
C ALA A 625 46.06 -23.50 7.98
N SER A 626 46.32 -24.79 8.08
CA SER A 626 47.41 -25.32 8.92
C SER A 626 48.07 -26.52 8.26
N PHE A 627 49.30 -26.81 8.64
CA PHE A 627 49.97 -28.02 8.19
C PHE A 627 49.29 -29.26 8.79
N GLY A 628 48.99 -30.23 7.94
CA GLY A 628 48.57 -31.58 8.31
C GLY A 628 49.75 -32.56 8.22
N THR A 629 49.52 -33.72 7.62
CA THR A 629 50.58 -34.73 7.42
C THR A 629 51.66 -34.27 6.43
N ILE A 630 52.92 -34.60 6.74
CA ILE A 630 54.08 -34.36 5.89
C ILE A 630 54.65 -35.71 5.47
N THR A 631 54.88 -35.89 4.18
CA THR A 631 55.59 -37.06 3.65
C THR A 631 56.92 -36.61 3.07
N ASN A 632 58.02 -37.13 3.63
CA ASN A 632 59.38 -36.90 3.14
C ASN A 632 59.75 -38.00 2.15
N ASN A 633 59.94 -37.66 0.87
CA ASN A 633 60.48 -38.56 -0.15
C ASN A 633 61.78 -37.94 -0.71
N GLY A 634 62.81 -38.75 -0.96
CA GLY A 634 64.06 -38.27 -1.58
C GLY A 634 65.15 -37.74 -0.62
N ALA A 635 66.12 -37.02 -1.17
CA ALA A 635 67.39 -36.65 -0.53
C ALA A 635 67.31 -35.32 0.25
N GLY A 636 66.69 -35.38 1.43
CA GLY A 636 66.60 -34.26 2.37
C GLY A 636 65.50 -34.47 3.40
N THR A 637 65.46 -33.64 4.44
CA THR A 637 64.35 -33.61 5.41
C THR A 637 63.63 -32.27 5.37
N TYR A 638 62.31 -32.31 5.17
CA TYR A 638 61.44 -31.15 5.31
C TYR A 638 60.99 -31.01 6.76
N THR A 639 61.10 -29.80 7.29
CA THR A 639 60.45 -29.40 8.54
C THR A 639 59.56 -28.19 8.29
N THR A 640 58.46 -28.07 9.02
CA THR A 640 57.61 -26.88 8.97
C THR A 640 57.82 -26.05 10.23
N ASN A 641 57.49 -24.77 10.16
CA ASN A 641 57.47 -23.90 11.34
C ASN A 641 56.26 -24.16 12.26
N GLY A 642 55.38 -25.11 11.94
CA GLY A 642 54.19 -25.45 12.72
C GLY A 642 53.12 -24.36 12.80
N ALA A 643 53.32 -23.24 12.10
CA ALA A 643 52.40 -22.11 12.13
C ALA A 643 51.11 -22.43 11.38
N SER A 644 50.05 -21.70 11.73
CA SER A 644 48.76 -21.76 11.05
C SER A 644 48.29 -20.35 10.73
N ILE A 645 47.60 -20.23 9.60
CA ILE A 645 46.87 -19.04 9.22
C ILE A 645 45.49 -19.14 9.85
N THR A 646 45.09 -18.11 10.59
CA THR A 646 43.75 -18.01 11.19
C THR A 646 43.03 -16.82 10.60
N ASN A 647 41.81 -17.05 10.10
CA ASN A 647 40.89 -16.05 9.59
C ASN A 647 41.48 -15.17 8.48
N LEU A 648 42.11 -15.79 7.48
CA LEU A 648 42.56 -15.08 6.28
C LEU A 648 41.35 -14.52 5.54
N VAL A 649 41.24 -13.19 5.55
CA VAL A 649 40.13 -12.45 4.97
C VAL A 649 39.96 -12.78 3.48
N ALA A 650 38.72 -12.78 2.98
CA ALA A 650 38.42 -13.02 1.57
C ALA A 650 39.19 -12.06 0.64
N GLY A 651 39.78 -12.60 -0.42
CA GLY A 651 40.61 -11.87 -1.38
C GLY A 651 42.07 -11.66 -0.95
N SER A 652 42.41 -11.95 0.31
CA SER A 652 43.78 -11.84 0.80
C SER A 652 44.59 -13.10 0.50
N SER A 653 45.90 -12.89 0.40
CA SER A 653 46.89 -13.96 0.31
C SER A 653 47.90 -13.79 1.44
N ASP A 654 48.33 -14.91 2.02
CA ASP A 654 49.44 -14.98 2.97
C ASP A 654 50.54 -15.82 2.33
N ASN A 655 51.73 -15.25 2.24
CA ASN A 655 52.93 -15.90 1.72
C ASN A 655 54.10 -15.77 2.70
N THR A 656 53.81 -15.64 4.00
CA THR A 656 54.81 -15.42 5.05
C THR A 656 54.64 -16.35 6.25
N THR A 657 53.42 -16.75 6.57
CA THR A 657 53.12 -17.41 7.85
C THR A 657 53.46 -18.90 7.84
N MET A 658 53.07 -19.63 6.80
CA MET A 658 53.31 -21.07 6.70
C MET A 658 54.63 -21.34 5.96
N VAL A 659 55.69 -21.68 6.68
CA VAL A 659 57.05 -21.83 6.12
C VAL A 659 57.51 -23.28 6.17
N VAL A 660 58.11 -23.73 5.06
CA VAL A 660 58.75 -25.03 4.91
C VAL A 660 60.27 -24.83 4.80
N THR A 661 61.02 -25.57 5.61
CA THR A 661 62.48 -25.58 5.63
C THR A 661 63.00 -26.89 5.06
N LEU A 662 63.99 -26.80 4.16
CA LEU A 662 64.71 -27.93 3.58
C LEU A 662 66.14 -28.00 4.12
N ASN A 663 66.57 -29.19 4.56
CA ASN A 663 67.95 -29.49 4.94
C ASN A 663 68.59 -30.51 3.97
N PRO A 664 69.54 -30.11 3.11
CA PRO A 664 70.18 -31.00 2.14
C PRO A 664 71.33 -31.79 2.79
N THR A 665 71.01 -32.92 3.42
CA THR A 665 71.97 -33.76 4.16
C THR A 665 72.61 -34.87 3.32
N THR A 666 72.08 -35.14 2.12
CA THR A 666 72.55 -36.18 1.18
C THR A 666 72.27 -35.74 -0.26
N ALA A 667 73.03 -36.23 -1.23
CA ALA A 667 72.84 -35.91 -2.65
C ALA A 667 71.69 -36.75 -3.27
N GLY A 668 70.79 -36.12 -4.05
CA GLY A 668 69.70 -36.79 -4.80
C GLY A 668 68.49 -35.89 -5.08
N ASN A 669 67.42 -36.43 -5.71
CA ASN A 669 66.16 -35.72 -5.96
C ASN A 669 65.36 -35.49 -4.67
N ILE A 670 64.64 -34.38 -4.55
CA ILE A 670 63.84 -34.04 -3.34
C ILE A 670 62.37 -33.88 -3.73
N ASP A 671 61.51 -34.76 -3.21
CA ASP A 671 60.07 -34.78 -3.51
C ASP A 671 59.27 -34.89 -2.20
N GLY A 672 58.40 -33.93 -1.89
CA GLY A 672 57.60 -33.94 -0.65
C GLY A 672 56.13 -33.64 -0.91
N THR A 673 55.24 -34.22 -0.09
CA THR A 673 53.82 -33.84 -0.09
C THR A 673 53.41 -33.29 1.27
N PHE A 674 52.77 -32.13 1.27
CA PHE A 674 52.21 -31.49 2.46
C PHE A 674 50.69 -31.48 2.36
N GLN A 675 50.02 -32.12 3.31
CA GLN A 675 48.59 -31.90 3.50
C GLN A 675 48.40 -30.55 4.18
N ILE A 676 47.50 -29.73 3.65
CA ILE A 676 47.07 -28.48 4.27
C ILE A 676 45.63 -28.69 4.75
N LEU A 677 45.45 -28.66 6.06
CA LEU A 677 44.12 -28.70 6.67
C LEU A 677 43.48 -27.33 6.49
N LEU A 678 42.27 -27.32 5.94
CA LEU A 678 41.55 -26.10 5.58
C LEU A 678 40.23 -26.06 6.35
N ALA A 679 39.87 -24.89 6.85
CA ALA A 679 38.56 -24.66 7.44
C ALA A 679 38.05 -23.27 7.12
N SER A 680 36.75 -23.16 6.85
CA SER A 680 36.03 -21.91 6.76
C SER A 680 35.77 -21.37 8.16
N ASN A 681 36.14 -20.12 8.41
CA ASN A 681 36.04 -19.45 9.69
C ASN A 681 34.93 -18.39 9.65
N GLY A 682 33.74 -18.83 10.01
CA GLY A 682 32.55 -17.99 10.18
C GLY A 682 32.52 -17.25 11.51
N ALA A 683 33.22 -17.69 12.55
CA ALA A 683 33.09 -17.15 13.92
C ALA A 683 33.32 -15.63 14.02
N SER A 684 34.23 -15.07 13.22
CA SER A 684 34.54 -13.64 13.16
C SER A 684 33.97 -12.93 11.92
N THR A 685 33.25 -13.63 11.05
CA THR A 685 32.69 -13.08 9.79
C THR A 685 31.17 -13.21 9.74
N SER A 686 30.65 -14.42 9.60
CA SER A 686 29.21 -14.73 9.51
C SER A 686 28.55 -15.03 10.87
N GLY A 687 29.32 -15.28 11.93
CA GLY A 687 28.86 -15.81 13.21
C GLY A 687 28.52 -17.31 13.21
N LEU A 688 28.77 -18.05 12.11
CA LEU A 688 28.36 -19.46 11.94
C LEU A 688 29.40 -20.51 12.42
N GLY A 689 30.42 -20.09 13.19
CA GLY A 689 31.44 -21.00 13.73
C GLY A 689 32.49 -21.46 12.71
N ILE A 690 33.20 -22.57 13.00
CA ILE A 690 34.24 -23.13 12.12
C ILE A 690 33.68 -24.33 11.37
N THR A 691 33.79 -24.32 10.04
CA THR A 691 33.39 -25.44 9.16
C THR A 691 34.62 -26.04 8.49
N ASN A 692 34.90 -27.32 8.71
CA ASN A 692 36.04 -27.99 8.06
C ASN A 692 35.82 -28.10 6.55
N LEU A 693 36.84 -27.74 5.76
CA LEU A 693 36.86 -27.90 4.31
C LEU A 693 37.65 -29.15 3.95
N THR A 694 37.51 -29.62 2.71
CA THR A 694 38.36 -30.69 2.20
C THR A 694 39.83 -30.25 2.26
N PRO A 695 40.74 -31.02 2.90
CA PRO A 695 42.15 -30.67 2.95
C PRO A 695 42.76 -30.55 1.55
N GLY A 696 43.62 -29.55 1.35
CA GLY A 696 44.42 -29.42 0.14
C GLY A 696 45.70 -30.27 0.23
N THR A 697 46.30 -30.60 -0.91
CA THR A 697 47.65 -31.20 -0.96
C THR A 697 48.54 -30.31 -1.81
N VAL A 698 49.71 -29.94 -1.28
CA VAL A 698 50.73 -29.19 -2.01
C VAL A 698 51.91 -30.11 -2.26
N LEU A 699 52.36 -30.14 -3.51
CA LEU A 699 53.61 -30.81 -3.88
C LEU A 699 54.77 -29.84 -3.67
N ALA A 700 55.75 -30.24 -2.87
CA ALA A 700 57.08 -29.64 -2.92
C ALA A 700 57.77 -30.19 -4.18
N SER A 701 57.88 -29.37 -5.21
CA SER A 701 58.63 -29.71 -6.42
C SER A 701 59.87 -28.82 -6.48
N GLY A 702 61.01 -29.37 -6.08
CA GLY A 702 62.32 -28.80 -6.33
C GLY A 702 63.10 -29.74 -7.22
N THR A 703 63.28 -29.40 -8.49
CA THR A 703 64.27 -30.09 -9.33
C THR A 703 65.64 -29.52 -8.94
N ILE A 704 66.49 -30.31 -8.27
CA ILE A 704 67.93 -30.05 -8.30
C ILE A 704 68.39 -30.43 -9.71
N SER A 705 68.44 -29.48 -10.62
CA SER A 705 69.04 -29.61 -11.95
C SER A 705 70.55 -29.34 -11.83
N GLY A 706 71.30 -30.31 -11.32
CA GLY A 706 72.77 -30.25 -11.23
C GLY A 706 73.24 -30.80 -9.89
N ALA A 707 73.90 -31.96 -9.93
CA ALA A 707 74.33 -32.73 -8.77
C ALA A 707 75.04 -31.92 -7.67
N ALA A 708 75.00 -32.38 -6.42
CA ALA A 708 76.03 -31.98 -5.47
C ALA A 708 77.33 -32.70 -5.87
N GLY A 709 78.28 -31.97 -6.46
CA GLY A 709 79.53 -32.51 -7.00
C GLY A 709 80.77 -32.20 -6.15
N ASN A 710 81.84 -32.96 -6.36
CA ASN A 710 83.18 -32.75 -5.77
C ASN A 710 84.02 -31.75 -6.60
N LEU A 711 85.10 -31.20 -6.02
CA LEU A 711 86.12 -30.42 -6.78
C LEU A 711 86.89 -31.32 -7.77
N ALA A 712 87.43 -30.75 -8.86
CA ALA A 712 88.29 -31.46 -9.81
C ALA A 712 89.64 -31.89 -9.20
N GLN A 713 90.26 -32.96 -9.72
CA GLN A 713 91.54 -33.48 -9.20
C GLN A 713 92.49 -33.82 -10.36
N ALA A 714 93.67 -33.20 -10.45
CA ALA A 714 94.62 -33.44 -11.55
C ALA A 714 95.55 -34.65 -11.32
N GLY A 715 95.70 -35.52 -12.33
CA GLY A 715 96.73 -36.57 -12.39
C GLY A 715 98.11 -36.04 -12.86
N PRO A 716 99.18 -36.86 -12.80
CA PRO A 716 100.53 -36.46 -13.22
C PRO A 716 100.64 -36.28 -14.75
N HIS A 717 101.51 -35.37 -15.21
CA HIS A 717 101.77 -35.16 -16.63
C HIS A 717 102.77 -36.17 -17.24
N THR A 718 102.70 -36.43 -18.56
CA THR A 718 103.66 -37.30 -19.27
C THR A 718 103.96 -36.82 -20.70
N PRO A 719 105.15 -37.07 -21.29
CA PRO A 719 106.33 -37.74 -20.69
C PRO A 719 107.13 -36.82 -19.75
N GLU A 720 107.83 -37.42 -18.77
CA GLU A 720 108.69 -36.72 -17.81
C GLU A 720 109.90 -37.62 -17.46
N PRO A 721 111.17 -37.19 -17.71
CA PRO A 721 111.59 -35.94 -18.33
C PRO A 721 111.42 -35.91 -19.86
N VAL A 722 111.33 -34.72 -20.43
CA VAL A 722 111.29 -34.50 -21.89
C VAL A 722 112.73 -34.36 -22.45
N ASN A 723 113.07 -35.16 -23.47
CA ASN A 723 114.36 -35.06 -24.16
C ASN A 723 114.15 -34.64 -25.62
N LEU A 724 114.75 -33.52 -26.01
CA LEU A 724 114.61 -32.92 -27.33
C LEU A 724 115.85 -33.12 -28.23
N GLY A 725 116.91 -33.78 -27.74
CA GLY A 725 118.09 -34.19 -28.53
C GLY A 725 119.14 -33.09 -28.80
N ASN A 726 120.20 -33.45 -29.53
CA ASN A 726 121.28 -32.54 -29.95
C ASN A 726 121.17 -32.18 -31.44
N VAL A 727 121.37 -30.92 -31.79
CA VAL A 727 121.27 -30.44 -33.18
C VAL A 727 122.41 -29.49 -33.55
N ARG A 728 122.62 -29.27 -34.85
CA ARG A 728 123.59 -28.28 -35.35
C ARG A 728 123.03 -26.86 -35.30
N LEU A 729 123.91 -25.88 -35.18
CA LEU A 729 123.57 -24.46 -35.21
C LEU A 729 122.79 -24.12 -36.49
N GLY A 730 121.62 -23.47 -36.33
CA GLY A 730 120.72 -23.10 -37.41
C GLY A 730 119.70 -24.18 -37.83
N ALA A 731 119.70 -25.37 -37.21
CA ALA A 731 118.68 -26.39 -37.47
C ALA A 731 117.28 -26.00 -36.96
N VAL A 732 116.24 -26.70 -37.45
CA VAL A 732 114.86 -26.54 -36.99
C VAL A 732 114.73 -26.98 -35.53
N ALA A 733 114.01 -26.19 -34.71
CA ALA A 733 113.87 -26.44 -33.28
C ALA A 733 112.91 -27.62 -32.97
N PRO A 734 113.33 -28.62 -32.17
CA PRO A 734 112.47 -29.73 -31.74
C PRO A 734 111.45 -29.33 -30.65
N SER A 735 110.29 -30.01 -30.62
CA SER A 735 109.21 -29.84 -29.63
C SER A 735 108.50 -31.16 -29.27
N GLN A 736 107.80 -31.19 -28.12
CA GLN A 736 107.10 -32.35 -27.53
C GLN A 736 105.78 -31.91 -26.85
N THR A 737 104.68 -32.63 -27.12
CA THR A 737 103.39 -32.46 -26.44
C THR A 737 103.30 -33.29 -25.15
N LEU A 738 102.51 -32.82 -24.17
CA LEU A 738 102.30 -33.45 -22.86
C LEU A 738 100.84 -33.89 -22.69
N SER A 739 100.62 -34.89 -21.83
CA SER A 739 99.28 -35.33 -21.42
C SER A 739 99.03 -35.23 -19.92
N ILE A 740 97.79 -34.95 -19.50
CA ILE A 740 97.33 -34.81 -18.11
C ILE A 740 95.83 -35.17 -17.97
N ALA A 741 95.42 -35.77 -16.84
CA ALA A 741 94.06 -36.27 -16.60
C ALA A 741 93.34 -35.58 -15.43
N ASN A 742 91.99 -35.56 -15.44
CA ASN A 742 91.16 -35.28 -14.27
C ASN A 742 90.71 -36.60 -13.63
N VAL A 743 91.15 -36.89 -12.41
CA VAL A 743 90.93 -38.17 -11.70
C VAL A 743 89.85 -38.10 -10.61
N ALA A 744 89.09 -37.00 -10.52
CA ALA A 744 87.99 -36.87 -9.56
C ALA A 744 86.85 -37.88 -9.83
N ALA A 745 86.12 -38.27 -8.78
CA ALA A 745 84.98 -39.19 -8.87
C ALA A 745 83.68 -38.44 -9.19
N ASP A 746 82.96 -38.90 -10.22
CA ASP A 746 81.70 -38.29 -10.64
C ASP A 746 80.60 -38.39 -9.58
N PRO A 747 79.75 -37.35 -9.44
CA PRO A 747 79.81 -36.07 -10.17
C PRO A 747 80.87 -35.11 -9.58
N ALA A 748 81.72 -34.52 -10.42
CA ALA A 748 82.74 -33.53 -10.02
C ALA A 748 82.87 -32.37 -11.01
N GLU A 749 83.49 -31.26 -10.59
CA GLU A 749 83.87 -30.13 -11.44
C GLU A 749 84.93 -30.52 -12.50
N GLY A 750 85.01 -29.76 -13.60
CA GLY A 750 86.01 -29.95 -14.66
C GLY A 750 87.37 -29.34 -14.32
N LEU A 751 88.45 -29.92 -14.86
CA LEU A 751 89.84 -29.48 -14.63
C LEU A 751 90.31 -28.51 -15.72
N ASN A 752 90.92 -27.40 -15.31
CA ASN A 752 91.59 -26.40 -16.17
C ASN A 752 93.12 -26.52 -16.01
N ALA A 753 93.89 -26.37 -17.10
CA ALA A 753 95.35 -26.34 -17.04
C ALA A 753 96.00 -25.38 -18.05
N SER A 754 97.18 -24.82 -17.73
CA SER A 754 98.00 -24.01 -18.65
C SER A 754 99.50 -24.22 -18.40
N ILE A 755 100.36 -24.12 -19.42
CA ILE A 755 101.82 -24.32 -19.28
C ILE A 755 102.64 -23.09 -19.68
N SER A 756 103.75 -22.85 -18.99
CA SER A 756 104.72 -21.79 -19.29
C SER A 756 106.14 -22.20 -18.90
N THR A 757 107.16 -21.49 -19.36
CA THR A 757 108.56 -21.69 -18.94
C THR A 757 109.28 -20.36 -18.80
N ALA A 758 110.16 -20.26 -17.81
CA ALA A 758 111.10 -19.16 -17.63
C ALA A 758 112.55 -19.53 -18.02
N SER A 759 112.77 -20.79 -18.41
CA SER A 759 114.11 -21.30 -18.72
C SER A 759 114.56 -20.78 -20.08
N THR A 760 115.66 -20.03 -20.11
CA THR A 760 116.23 -19.47 -21.33
C THR A 760 116.62 -20.57 -22.31
N GLY A 761 116.16 -20.50 -23.55
CA GLY A 761 116.43 -21.51 -24.58
C GLY A 761 115.36 -22.59 -24.75
N LEU A 762 114.27 -22.55 -23.97
CA LEU A 762 113.07 -23.36 -24.14
C LEU A 762 111.85 -22.51 -24.54
N THR A 763 110.83 -23.18 -25.10
CA THR A 763 109.47 -22.67 -25.31
C THR A 763 108.49 -23.58 -24.59
N ALA A 764 107.42 -23.02 -24.03
CA ALA A 764 106.30 -23.78 -23.48
C ALA A 764 105.00 -23.03 -23.78
N SER A 765 104.02 -23.72 -24.35
CA SER A 765 102.78 -23.10 -24.82
C SER A 765 101.60 -24.05 -24.75
N GLY A 766 100.44 -23.50 -24.37
CA GLY A 766 99.15 -24.15 -24.45
C GLY A 766 98.35 -24.18 -23.13
N SER A 767 97.04 -24.45 -23.23
CA SER A 767 96.09 -24.55 -22.11
C SER A 767 94.81 -25.30 -22.50
N PHE A 768 94.01 -25.72 -21.51
CA PHE A 768 92.64 -26.21 -21.68
C PHE A 768 91.76 -25.87 -20.47
N THR A 769 90.44 -25.91 -20.66
CA THR A 769 89.45 -25.68 -19.61
C THR A 769 88.35 -26.75 -19.64
N GLY A 770 87.79 -27.11 -18.49
CA GLY A 770 86.63 -27.97 -18.35
C GLY A 770 86.88 -29.43 -18.70
N LEU A 771 88.08 -29.97 -18.39
CA LEU A 771 88.36 -31.38 -18.60
C LEU A 771 87.51 -32.23 -17.65
N VAL A 772 86.55 -32.95 -18.22
CA VAL A 772 85.55 -33.74 -17.49
C VAL A 772 86.24 -34.78 -16.60
N ALA A 773 85.66 -35.05 -15.43
CA ALA A 773 86.13 -36.08 -14.51
C ALA A 773 86.31 -37.44 -15.21
N GLY A 774 87.40 -38.14 -14.92
CA GLY A 774 87.78 -39.41 -15.55
C GLY A 774 88.46 -39.31 -16.92
N THR A 775 88.64 -38.11 -17.50
CA THR A 775 89.17 -37.93 -18.86
C THR A 775 90.61 -37.36 -18.90
N THR A 776 91.31 -37.54 -20.03
CA THR A 776 92.72 -37.12 -20.25
C THR A 776 92.87 -36.21 -21.46
N ASN A 777 93.64 -35.11 -21.34
CA ASN A 777 94.05 -34.26 -22.47
C ASN A 777 95.51 -34.56 -22.83
N SER A 778 95.83 -34.76 -24.11
CA SER A 778 97.17 -35.12 -24.61
C SER A 778 97.72 -34.24 -25.73
N THR A 779 97.01 -33.17 -26.07
CA THR A 779 97.29 -32.35 -27.26
C THR A 779 97.52 -30.89 -26.94
N SER A 780 97.07 -30.41 -25.78
CA SER A 780 96.94 -28.98 -25.53
C SER A 780 98.16 -28.33 -24.90
N LEU A 781 99.12 -29.09 -24.33
CA LEU A 781 100.31 -28.54 -23.67
C LEU A 781 101.56 -29.00 -24.40
N THR A 782 102.45 -28.08 -24.81
CA THR A 782 103.68 -28.40 -25.57
C THR A 782 104.89 -27.69 -24.99
N VAL A 783 106.06 -28.35 -24.99
CA VAL A 783 107.38 -27.77 -24.66
C VAL A 783 108.36 -27.99 -25.81
N GLY A 784 109.30 -27.06 -26.07
CA GLY A 784 110.25 -27.15 -27.18
C GLY A 784 111.53 -26.33 -26.96
N MET A 785 112.45 -26.36 -27.92
CA MET A 785 113.69 -25.56 -27.89
C MET A 785 113.54 -24.22 -28.65
N THR A 786 114.41 -23.25 -28.35
CA THR A 786 114.52 -22.00 -29.11
C THR A 786 115.95 -21.45 -29.14
N ASN A 787 116.19 -20.34 -29.86
CA ASN A 787 117.48 -19.69 -30.15
C ASN A 787 118.54 -20.60 -30.79
N MET A 788 118.18 -21.29 -31.87
CA MET A 788 119.03 -22.28 -32.56
C MET A 788 120.29 -21.70 -33.23
N ASN A 789 120.44 -20.38 -33.18
CA ASN A 789 121.50 -19.57 -33.79
C ASN A 789 122.74 -19.44 -32.88
N THR A 790 122.73 -20.04 -31.69
CA THR A 790 123.85 -19.99 -30.74
C THR A 790 124.08 -21.38 -30.16
N ALA A 791 125.33 -21.85 -30.23
CA ALA A 791 125.74 -23.15 -29.70
C ALA A 791 125.75 -23.16 -28.17
N GLY A 792 125.33 -24.27 -27.56
CA GLY A 792 125.22 -24.43 -26.11
C GLY A 792 124.05 -25.33 -25.67
N SER A 793 123.95 -25.55 -24.35
CA SER A 793 122.90 -26.38 -23.72
C SER A 793 121.51 -25.70 -23.74
N ARG A 794 120.45 -26.52 -23.82
CA ARG A 794 119.03 -26.13 -23.77
C ARG A 794 118.27 -26.86 -22.66
N ASN A 795 118.96 -27.23 -21.59
CA ASN A 795 118.32 -27.86 -20.44
C ASN A 795 117.56 -26.83 -19.60
N GLY A 796 116.40 -27.20 -19.05
CA GLY A 796 115.58 -26.32 -18.22
C GLY A 796 114.26 -26.95 -17.77
N THR A 797 113.37 -26.16 -17.18
CA THR A 797 112.05 -26.60 -16.71
C THR A 797 110.90 -25.75 -17.22
N ALA A 798 109.71 -26.34 -17.36
CA ALA A 798 108.42 -25.67 -17.61
C ALA A 798 107.42 -25.99 -16.48
N THR A 799 106.40 -25.16 -16.27
CA THR A 799 105.43 -25.30 -15.18
C THR A 799 103.99 -25.29 -15.71
N ILE A 800 103.19 -26.27 -15.28
CA ILE A 800 101.75 -26.40 -15.54
C ILE A 800 100.97 -25.86 -14.32
N THR A 801 99.99 -24.99 -14.52
CA THR A 801 99.09 -24.46 -13.47
C THR A 801 97.70 -25.08 -13.58
N LEU A 802 97.03 -25.37 -12.45
CA LEU A 802 95.78 -26.16 -12.39
C LEU A 802 94.66 -25.49 -11.58
N ALA A 803 93.40 -25.61 -12.03
CA ALA A 803 92.20 -25.13 -11.32
C ALA A 803 90.94 -25.97 -11.61
N SER A 804 89.98 -25.98 -10.68
CA SER A 804 88.62 -26.52 -10.84
C SER A 804 87.69 -25.47 -11.47
N ASP A 805 86.75 -25.87 -12.32
CA ASP A 805 86.01 -24.96 -13.20
C ASP A 805 84.82 -24.20 -12.59
N GLY A 806 84.36 -24.54 -11.38
CA GLY A 806 83.35 -23.78 -10.65
C GLY A 806 81.89 -24.07 -11.02
N ALA A 807 81.60 -25.13 -11.79
CA ALA A 807 80.26 -25.45 -12.26
C ALA A 807 79.21 -25.65 -11.14
N TYR A 808 79.65 -26.06 -9.94
CA TYR A 808 78.78 -26.26 -8.77
C TYR A 808 78.84 -25.10 -7.75
N ASN A 809 79.64 -24.07 -8.03
CA ASN A 809 79.81 -22.87 -7.20
C ASN A 809 79.54 -21.58 -8.00
N SER A 810 78.40 -21.53 -8.69
CA SER A 810 77.95 -20.35 -9.45
C SER A 810 78.97 -19.84 -10.50
N GLY A 811 79.81 -20.73 -11.05
CA GLY A 811 80.79 -20.41 -12.09
C GLY A 811 82.14 -19.85 -11.60
N VAL A 812 82.44 -19.92 -10.30
CA VAL A 812 83.70 -19.40 -9.73
C VAL A 812 84.78 -20.50 -9.66
N ALA A 813 85.86 -20.35 -10.43
CA ALA A 813 86.96 -21.32 -10.50
C ALA A 813 87.82 -21.38 -9.22
N THR A 814 88.23 -22.59 -8.82
CA THR A 814 88.98 -22.84 -7.57
C THR A 814 90.42 -23.33 -7.86
N PRO A 815 91.50 -22.65 -7.41
CA PRO A 815 92.89 -23.07 -7.69
C PRO A 815 93.28 -24.43 -7.08
N LEU A 816 94.02 -25.27 -7.82
CA LEU A 816 94.39 -26.65 -7.43
C LEU A 816 95.91 -26.93 -7.35
N GLY A 817 96.78 -25.97 -7.65
CA GLY A 817 98.25 -26.10 -7.56
C GLY A 817 98.98 -26.13 -8.92
N THR A 818 100.25 -26.57 -8.94
CA THR A 818 101.11 -26.59 -10.15
C THR A 818 101.91 -27.90 -10.30
N GLN A 819 102.38 -28.23 -11.52
CA GLN A 819 103.31 -29.34 -11.81
C GLN A 819 104.53 -28.85 -12.61
N THR A 820 105.70 -29.48 -12.45
CA THR A 820 106.96 -29.11 -13.13
C THR A 820 107.38 -30.15 -14.16
N VAL A 821 107.76 -29.71 -15.36
CA VAL A 821 108.24 -30.51 -16.50
C VAL A 821 109.74 -30.29 -16.69
N ASN A 822 110.58 -31.32 -16.66
CA ASN A 822 112.04 -31.20 -16.87
C ASN A 822 112.41 -31.48 -18.34
N VAL A 823 113.25 -30.64 -18.96
CA VAL A 823 113.56 -30.69 -20.40
C VAL A 823 115.08 -30.68 -20.67
N THR A 824 115.56 -31.46 -21.65
CA THR A 824 117.00 -31.57 -22.02
C THR A 824 117.31 -31.51 -23.53
N GLY A 825 118.51 -31.00 -23.89
CA GLY A 825 119.21 -31.14 -25.19
C GLY A 825 120.22 -30.00 -25.51
N GLY A 826 120.77 -29.91 -26.73
CA GLY A 826 121.88 -28.99 -27.03
C GLY A 826 122.13 -28.62 -28.51
N VAL A 827 122.87 -27.52 -28.76
CA VAL A 827 123.18 -26.98 -30.10
C VAL A 827 124.69 -26.91 -30.33
N TYR A 828 125.18 -27.44 -31.47
CA TYR A 828 126.62 -27.56 -31.79
C TYR A 828 127.06 -26.73 -33.01
N GLN A 829 128.23 -26.07 -32.93
CA GLN A 829 128.87 -25.26 -33.97
C GLN A 829 129.86 -26.10 -34.81
N VAL A 830 130.01 -25.81 -36.10
CA VAL A 830 130.99 -26.47 -36.98
C VAL A 830 132.44 -26.03 -36.70
N ALA A 831 133.43 -26.88 -37.01
CA ALA A 831 134.86 -26.60 -36.82
C ALA A 831 135.32 -25.31 -37.56
N GLN A 832 136.31 -24.58 -37.02
CA GLN A 832 136.77 -23.27 -37.55
C GLN A 832 138.31 -23.23 -37.71
N PRO A 833 138.86 -23.54 -38.90
CA PRO A 833 140.31 -23.54 -39.13
C PRO A 833 140.95 -22.15 -39.18
N MET A 834 142.15 -22.00 -38.60
CA MET A 834 143.01 -20.82 -38.74
C MET A 834 144.48 -21.23 -38.91
N LEU A 835 145.15 -20.63 -39.90
CA LEU A 835 146.59 -20.77 -40.14
C LEU A 835 147.37 -19.67 -39.42
N ALA A 836 148.49 -20.00 -38.79
CA ALA A 836 149.30 -19.04 -38.04
C ALA A 836 150.10 -18.07 -38.92
N SER A 837 150.48 -18.49 -40.13
CA SER A 837 151.08 -17.63 -41.16
C SER A 837 150.76 -18.19 -42.53
N ASP A 838 150.41 -17.32 -43.46
CA ASP A 838 150.25 -17.63 -44.88
C ASP A 838 151.57 -17.43 -45.68
N THR A 839 152.55 -16.77 -45.06
CA THR A 839 153.85 -16.46 -45.67
C THR A 839 154.97 -17.06 -44.84
N ILE A 840 155.80 -17.90 -45.49
CA ILE A 840 156.92 -18.58 -44.82
C ILE A 840 158.22 -18.12 -45.47
N VAL A 841 159.07 -17.46 -44.69
CA VAL A 841 160.40 -17.02 -45.10
C VAL A 841 161.43 -17.99 -44.53
N LEU A 842 162.16 -18.66 -45.42
CA LEU A 842 163.29 -19.49 -45.05
C LEU A 842 164.55 -18.63 -45.26
N ALA A 843 165.36 -18.49 -44.21
CA ALA A 843 166.55 -17.63 -44.24
C ALA A 843 167.55 -18.06 -45.33
N ASN A 844 168.55 -17.21 -45.59
CA ASN A 844 169.67 -17.57 -46.48
C ASN A 844 170.29 -18.89 -46.04
N ARG A 845 170.58 -19.76 -47.01
CA ARG A 845 171.13 -21.11 -46.81
C ARG A 845 172.28 -21.35 -47.75
N HIS A 846 173.21 -22.22 -47.35
CA HIS A 846 174.18 -22.72 -48.31
C HIS A 846 173.50 -23.66 -49.29
N VAL A 847 174.01 -23.72 -50.51
CA VAL A 847 173.52 -24.65 -51.52
C VAL A 847 173.67 -26.08 -51.00
N GLY A 848 172.58 -26.85 -51.05
CA GLY A 848 172.51 -28.21 -50.51
C GLY A 848 172.03 -28.34 -49.05
N ASP A 849 171.87 -27.24 -48.31
CA ASP A 849 171.30 -27.28 -46.96
C ASP A 849 169.78 -27.53 -47.01
N ALA A 850 169.24 -28.28 -46.05
CA ALA A 850 167.78 -28.38 -45.90
C ALA A 850 167.16 -27.05 -45.44
N ALA A 851 166.06 -26.67 -46.08
CA ALA A 851 165.27 -25.48 -45.76
C ALA A 851 163.78 -25.84 -45.73
N THR A 852 163.29 -26.27 -44.57
CA THR A 852 161.88 -26.65 -44.34
C THR A 852 161.36 -26.04 -43.03
N GLN A 853 160.07 -25.74 -42.95
CA GLN A 853 159.36 -25.21 -41.78
C GLN A 853 157.97 -25.85 -41.67
N ALA A 854 157.59 -26.26 -40.46
CA ALA A 854 156.23 -26.72 -40.20
C ALA A 854 155.26 -25.54 -40.05
N LEU A 855 154.07 -25.69 -40.62
CA LEU A 855 152.95 -24.76 -40.60
C LEU A 855 152.04 -25.09 -39.42
N SER A 856 151.63 -24.05 -38.69
CA SER A 856 150.72 -24.17 -37.55
C SER A 856 149.28 -23.90 -37.97
N ILE A 857 148.40 -24.88 -37.75
CA ILE A 857 146.94 -24.78 -37.94
C ILE A 857 146.20 -25.01 -36.63
N THR A 858 145.21 -24.18 -36.35
CA THR A 858 144.40 -24.22 -35.12
C THR A 858 142.93 -24.40 -35.50
N ASN A 859 142.21 -25.30 -34.81
CA ASN A 859 140.74 -25.24 -34.79
C ASN A 859 140.35 -24.22 -33.72
N THR A 860 139.95 -23.02 -34.12
CA THR A 860 139.69 -21.93 -33.17
C THR A 860 138.51 -22.25 -32.26
N SER A 861 138.54 -21.77 -31.02
CA SER A 861 137.40 -21.83 -30.09
C SER A 861 136.35 -20.80 -30.45
N ALA A 862 135.43 -21.15 -31.35
CA ALA A 862 134.35 -20.27 -31.80
C ALA A 862 133.00 -20.55 -31.12
N ALA A 863 132.92 -21.55 -30.22
CA ALA A 863 131.73 -21.88 -29.44
C ALA A 863 132.09 -22.18 -27.98
N PRO A 864 131.10 -22.29 -27.07
CA PRO A 864 131.34 -22.80 -25.73
C PRO A 864 131.98 -24.19 -25.73
N ALA A 865 132.83 -24.47 -24.73
CA ALA A 865 133.62 -25.71 -24.65
C ALA A 865 132.72 -26.96 -24.78
N GLY A 866 133.09 -27.85 -25.70
CA GLY A 866 132.38 -29.11 -25.95
C GLY A 866 131.17 -29.01 -26.89
N TYR A 867 130.89 -27.82 -27.43
CA TYR A 867 129.81 -27.57 -28.40
C TYR A 867 130.34 -27.12 -29.78
N GLN A 868 131.59 -27.44 -30.12
CA GLN A 868 132.15 -27.27 -31.46
C GLN A 868 132.70 -28.58 -32.02
N GLU A 869 132.50 -28.82 -33.31
CA GLU A 869 133.02 -29.98 -34.03
C GLU A 869 134.57 -29.93 -34.20
N GLY A 870 135.21 -31.09 -34.38
CA GLY A 870 136.66 -31.21 -34.62
C GLY A 870 137.08 -30.95 -36.07
N LEU A 871 138.31 -30.45 -36.30
CA LEU A 871 138.81 -30.01 -37.62
C LEU A 871 139.76 -31.03 -38.28
N ASN A 872 139.60 -31.24 -39.59
CA ASN A 872 140.58 -31.94 -40.44
C ASN A 872 141.21 -30.96 -41.45
N ALA A 873 142.50 -31.08 -41.77
CA ALA A 873 143.23 -30.24 -42.75
C ALA A 873 144.41 -30.97 -43.43
N SER A 874 144.80 -30.63 -44.66
CA SER A 874 145.92 -31.26 -45.40
C SER A 874 146.40 -30.35 -46.53
N PHE A 875 147.59 -30.56 -47.12
CA PHE A 875 147.94 -29.86 -48.37
C PHE A 875 147.33 -30.54 -49.60
N SER A 876 146.95 -29.74 -50.59
CA SER A 876 146.33 -30.18 -51.86
C SER A 876 147.31 -30.77 -52.89
N GLY A 877 148.62 -30.76 -52.61
CA GLY A 877 149.67 -31.39 -53.42
C GLY A 877 150.20 -30.57 -54.61
N THR A 878 149.63 -29.39 -54.89
CA THR A 878 150.13 -28.47 -55.93
C THR A 878 151.02 -27.38 -55.31
N SER A 879 152.33 -27.44 -55.55
CA SER A 879 153.27 -26.36 -55.23
C SER A 879 153.87 -25.74 -56.50
N THR A 880 154.14 -24.43 -56.49
CA THR A 880 154.70 -23.67 -57.62
C THR A 880 156.07 -23.08 -57.27
N GLY A 881 156.91 -22.83 -58.27
CA GLY A 881 158.27 -22.33 -58.05
C GLY A 881 159.19 -23.39 -57.43
N ASN A 882 160.04 -22.98 -56.49
CA ASN A 882 161.03 -23.87 -55.87
C ASN A 882 160.57 -24.44 -54.52
N VAL A 883 159.25 -24.65 -54.29
CA VAL A 883 158.67 -25.03 -52.99
C VAL A 883 158.22 -26.50 -52.93
N THR A 884 158.43 -27.16 -51.79
CA THR A 884 157.88 -28.49 -51.43
C THR A 884 156.86 -28.37 -50.29
N ALA A 885 155.78 -29.16 -50.29
CA ALA A 885 154.77 -29.16 -49.22
C ALA A 885 154.16 -30.55 -48.99
N THR A 886 154.10 -31.02 -47.74
CA THR A 886 153.57 -32.34 -47.37
C THR A 886 152.88 -32.33 -46.00
N GLY A 887 151.96 -33.28 -45.79
CA GLY A 887 151.34 -33.54 -44.48
C GLY A 887 149.83 -33.29 -44.36
N SER A 888 149.24 -33.74 -43.23
CA SER A 888 147.81 -33.61 -42.89
C SER A 888 147.53 -33.70 -41.37
N VAL A 889 146.38 -33.19 -40.93
CA VAL A 889 145.82 -33.15 -39.56
C VAL A 889 144.38 -33.67 -39.57
N ALA A 890 143.99 -34.47 -38.59
CA ALA A 890 142.62 -34.96 -38.42
C ALA A 890 142.12 -34.79 -36.98
N LEU A 891 140.83 -34.49 -36.83
CA LEU A 891 140.04 -34.31 -35.62
C LEU A 891 140.69 -33.41 -34.58
N LEU A 892 141.26 -32.31 -35.05
CA LEU A 892 141.84 -31.30 -34.19
C LEU A 892 140.71 -30.67 -33.35
N GLY A 893 140.74 -30.97 -32.06
CA GLY A 893 139.73 -30.54 -31.10
C GLY A 893 139.61 -29.02 -31.06
N GLN A 894 138.47 -28.55 -30.58
CA GLN A 894 138.22 -27.12 -30.36
C GLN A 894 139.35 -26.47 -29.55
N GLY A 895 139.87 -25.35 -30.05
CA GLY A 895 140.99 -24.59 -29.47
C GLY A 895 142.37 -25.21 -29.68
N ALA A 896 142.47 -26.44 -30.22
CA ALA A 896 143.74 -27.14 -30.36
C ALA A 896 144.52 -26.68 -31.61
N THR A 897 145.85 -26.69 -31.51
CA THR A 897 146.78 -26.30 -32.58
C THR A 897 147.71 -27.46 -32.93
N ASN A 898 147.90 -27.72 -34.21
CA ASN A 898 148.94 -28.61 -34.73
C ASN A 898 149.97 -27.79 -35.50
N ASN A 899 151.25 -27.89 -35.14
CA ASN A 899 152.35 -27.11 -35.70
C ASN A 899 153.51 -27.97 -36.19
N THR A 900 153.28 -29.26 -36.40
CA THR A 900 154.30 -30.23 -36.79
C THR A 900 153.93 -31.02 -38.03
N SER A 901 152.63 -31.26 -38.26
CA SER A 901 152.19 -32.23 -39.26
C SER A 901 152.14 -31.68 -40.67
N LEU A 902 152.04 -30.37 -40.86
CA LEU A 902 152.05 -29.71 -42.18
C LEU A 902 153.43 -29.08 -42.38
N ILE A 903 154.19 -29.47 -43.38
CA ILE A 903 155.57 -28.99 -43.61
C ILE A 903 155.70 -28.37 -44.99
N VAL A 904 156.32 -27.19 -45.08
CA VAL A 904 156.70 -26.52 -46.34
C VAL A 904 158.21 -26.30 -46.41
N GLY A 905 158.81 -26.34 -47.59
CA GLY A 905 160.25 -26.12 -47.79
C GLY A 905 160.61 -25.54 -49.14
N ILE A 906 161.90 -25.24 -49.36
CA ILE A 906 162.45 -24.79 -50.65
C ILE A 906 163.55 -25.72 -51.16
N ASP A 907 163.67 -25.83 -52.48
CA ASP A 907 164.77 -26.50 -53.16
C ASP A 907 166.02 -25.61 -53.19
N THR A 908 167.04 -26.02 -52.43
CA THR A 908 168.34 -25.35 -52.25
C THR A 908 169.45 -25.92 -53.13
N SER A 909 169.12 -26.79 -54.10
CA SER A 909 170.10 -27.43 -55.00
C SER A 909 170.88 -26.46 -55.90
N SER A 910 170.41 -25.22 -56.05
CA SER A 910 171.09 -24.16 -56.81
C SER A 910 171.02 -22.80 -56.10
N ALA A 911 172.07 -21.99 -56.27
CA ALA A 911 172.16 -20.66 -55.69
C ALA A 911 171.15 -19.67 -56.31
N GLY A 912 170.72 -18.68 -55.52
CA GLY A 912 169.82 -17.60 -55.94
C GLY A 912 168.60 -17.45 -55.02
N ALA A 913 167.81 -16.41 -55.24
CA ALA A 913 166.56 -16.21 -54.50
C ALA A 913 165.54 -17.31 -54.84
N LYS A 914 164.90 -17.90 -53.81
CA LYS A 914 163.87 -18.94 -53.95
C LYS A 914 162.53 -18.44 -53.41
N SER A 915 161.46 -18.61 -54.18
CA SER A 915 160.08 -18.31 -53.77
C SER A 915 159.06 -19.22 -54.48
N GLY A 916 157.84 -19.30 -53.94
CA GLY A 916 156.75 -20.14 -54.45
C GLY A 916 155.55 -20.20 -53.49
N THR A 917 154.49 -20.95 -53.84
CA THR A 917 153.28 -21.13 -53.01
C THR A 917 152.91 -22.60 -52.82
N ALA A 918 152.33 -22.94 -51.67
CA ALA A 918 151.72 -24.24 -51.38
C ALA A 918 150.25 -24.05 -50.99
N ALA A 919 149.33 -24.75 -51.64
CA ALA A 919 147.89 -24.65 -51.36
C ALA A 919 147.46 -25.71 -50.34
N GLN A 920 146.84 -25.26 -49.25
CA GLN A 920 146.19 -26.11 -48.25
C GLN A 920 144.79 -26.51 -48.72
#